data_AF-L5MAF6-F1
#
_entry.id   AF-L5MAF6-F1
#
_cell.length_a   1.000
_cell.length_b   1.000
_cell.length_c   1.000
_cell.angle_alpha   90.00
_cell.angle_beta   90.00
_cell.angle_gamma   90.00
#
_symmetry.space_group_name_H-M   'P 1'
#
loop_
_entity.id
_entity.type
_entity.pdbx_description
1 polymer ?
#
loop_
_entity_poly.entity_id
_entity_poly.type
_entity_poly.pdbx_seq_one_letter_code
_entity_poly.pdbx_strand_id
1 'polypeptide(L)'
;MTTAAERKYINIRKRLDQLGYRQTLTVECLPLVEKLFSDLVHTTESLRKSKLSAVKAEKESANFDFVLEPYKLENAKLSRENNELYLELMKLREQSAQHIKGGKKRSIAFRRQRMQIDQPVPPSEVSSYPVPQPDDPYIADLLQVADNRIQELQQEVHKLQEKLAMMESGLRDYNKQIELREREIERLSNALDGGCSSDVLSLETKNKTNEKIIAHLNIQVDFLQQANKDLEKHIQDLMETKETVTTEVVNLSNKNEKLCQELTEIDQLAQQLERHKEEVLETADKELGEAKEEIKRNISEMRNLEETMAKLQLGDYNSEIHLITRERDELQHMLERFEKHMEDIQANVKLLTAERDKLSVLYHEAQEELSSLRQESTQSTVSHNVVSLMEKEKEVAISDLRRVIAEKEALKDKLKLENENCELKSKMLIMKESMESLENKAKFQAQKLSHVAGDSSLHKTEMNSLRIVNEQLQRSLDDYQHRLSIQRGELESAEAQIKMLEENIGKLHLKMTSQDQEAHVMKKTIGVIDKEKDFLQETVDEKTEQIANLQENLANKEKAIAQMKVTFSEYESSLNQLKETLTNRDREINSLLRQLDATNKELDDVGRSKEISCKENRRLQDDLATMARENQEISLELEAAVQEKEEMKSRVHNYITEVSRWESLMAAKEKENQDLLDRFQMLHNRAEDWEVKAHQAEGKSSSVRLELLSIDTERRHLRERVELLEKEIQEHINAHHAYESQISSMTKAISRLEEELRHQEDEKATVFNDLSSLRELCIKLDSGKDIMTQQLNAKNLEYERVVMELENVKSESDLLKTQLSSERHTIKNLESLLATNRDKEFHSHLTSQEKDTEIQLLKEKLTLSESKLTSQSRENTMLRAKVAQLQTDHDAMKRQISTERYERERAIQEMRRHGLPAPPLSSTLKSPLHSPEHIN
;
A
#
# COMPACT_ATOMS: atom_id res chain seq x y z
N MET A 1 47.08 -2.35 -8.20
CA MET A 1 46.04 -1.28 -8.23
C MET A 1 44.84 -1.80 -7.46
N THR A 2 44.20 -1.02 -6.59
CA THR A 2 42.97 -1.48 -5.90
C THR A 2 41.76 -1.40 -6.83
N THR A 3 40.93 -2.44 -6.81
CA THR A 3 39.73 -2.53 -7.64
C THR A 3 38.65 -1.54 -7.20
N ALA A 4 37.68 -1.23 -8.07
CA ALA A 4 36.57 -0.34 -7.72
C ALA A 4 35.72 -0.91 -6.57
N ALA A 5 35.56 -2.23 -6.52
CA ALA A 5 34.85 -2.95 -5.46
C ALA A 5 35.53 -2.79 -4.09
N GLU A 6 36.85 -2.94 -4.00
CA GLU A 6 37.61 -2.74 -2.75
C GLU A 6 37.43 -1.32 -2.18
N ARG A 7 37.42 -0.29 -3.05
CA ARG A 7 37.25 1.10 -2.61
C ARG A 7 35.84 1.36 -2.08
N LYS A 8 34.81 0.82 -2.75
CA LYS A 8 33.42 0.83 -2.24
C LYS A 8 33.33 0.09 -0.91
N TYR A 9 33.93 -1.10 -0.81
CA TYR A 9 33.94 -1.92 0.40
C TYR A 9 34.54 -1.16 1.59
N ILE A 10 35.72 -0.58 1.43
CA ILE A 10 36.39 0.21 2.49
C ILE A 10 35.55 1.44 2.89
N ASN A 11 34.86 2.10 1.96
CA ASN A 11 34.03 3.27 2.25
C ASN A 11 32.76 2.90 3.03
N ILE A 12 31.99 1.94 2.52
CA ILE A 12 30.77 1.43 3.17
C ILE A 12 31.11 0.84 4.55
N ARG A 13 32.22 0.10 4.66
CA ARG A 13 32.69 -0.44 5.93
C ARG A 13 32.99 0.66 6.95
N LYS A 14 33.69 1.74 6.56
CA LYS A 14 33.93 2.89 7.45
C LYS A 14 32.63 3.54 7.93
N ARG A 15 31.62 3.68 7.06
CA ARG A 15 30.31 4.24 7.44
C ARG A 15 29.54 3.32 8.39
N LEU A 16 29.65 2.00 8.24
CA LEU A 16 29.07 1.01 9.16
C LEU A 16 29.78 0.99 10.52
N ASP A 17 31.12 1.01 10.54
CA ASP A 17 31.89 1.07 11.80
C ASP A 17 31.62 2.37 12.58
N GLN A 18 31.39 3.50 11.89
CA GLN A 18 30.96 4.77 12.49
C GLN A 18 29.57 4.70 13.16
N LEU A 19 28.68 3.84 12.64
CA LEU A 19 27.37 3.55 13.23
C LEU A 19 27.39 2.34 14.20
N GLY A 20 28.57 1.75 14.47
CA GLY A 20 28.75 0.63 15.39
C GLY A 20 28.48 -0.78 14.81
N TYR A 21 28.11 -0.89 13.53
CA TYR A 21 27.86 -2.18 12.86
C TYR A 21 29.16 -2.89 12.52
N ARG A 22 29.69 -3.64 13.49
CA ARG A 22 31.02 -4.28 13.40
C ARG A 22 31.05 -5.66 12.73
N GLN A 23 29.90 -6.27 12.47
CA GLN A 23 29.74 -7.61 11.88
C GLN A 23 30.48 -7.76 10.54
N THR A 24 31.01 -8.95 10.21
CA THR A 24 31.75 -9.20 8.97
C THR A 24 30.85 -9.08 7.73
N LEU A 25 31.25 -8.26 6.75
CA LEU A 25 30.54 -8.05 5.50
C LEU A 25 31.25 -8.81 4.36
N THR A 26 30.50 -9.53 3.53
CA THR A 26 31.02 -10.13 2.29
C THR A 26 30.93 -9.14 1.12
N VAL A 27 31.77 -9.32 0.09
CA VAL A 27 31.80 -8.41 -1.07
C VAL A 27 30.50 -8.47 -1.90
N GLU A 28 29.82 -9.61 -1.90
CA GLU A 28 28.56 -9.83 -2.63
C GLU A 28 27.39 -9.03 -2.05
N CYS A 29 27.32 -8.87 -0.73
CA CYS A 29 26.28 -8.09 -0.06
C CYS A 29 26.46 -6.57 -0.23
N LEU A 30 27.59 -6.12 -0.79
CA LEU A 30 27.97 -4.71 -0.82
C LEU A 30 26.97 -3.77 -1.54
N PRO A 31 26.40 -4.11 -2.73
CA PRO A 31 25.49 -3.20 -3.43
C PRO A 31 24.15 -3.03 -2.69
N LEU A 32 23.66 -4.08 -2.04
CA LEU A 32 22.44 -4.04 -1.23
C LEU A 32 22.65 -3.16 0.00
N VAL A 33 23.79 -3.31 0.69
CA VAL A 33 24.14 -2.46 1.84
C VAL A 33 24.38 -1.01 1.43
N GLU A 34 24.98 -0.75 0.26
CA GLU A 34 25.14 0.60 -0.30
C GLU A 34 23.78 1.27 -0.53
N LYS A 35 22.82 0.54 -1.12
CA LYS A 35 21.47 1.02 -1.38
C LYS A 35 20.69 1.26 -0.07
N LEU A 36 20.64 0.27 0.83
CA LEU A 36 19.96 0.41 2.13
C LEU A 36 20.51 1.58 2.97
N PHE A 37 21.83 1.85 2.90
CA PHE A 37 22.41 3.02 3.56
C PHE A 37 21.95 4.33 2.89
N SER A 38 21.88 4.36 1.56
CA SER A 38 21.35 5.52 0.81
C SER A 38 19.88 5.79 1.15
N ASP A 39 19.06 4.75 1.17
CA ASP A 39 17.63 4.82 1.50
C ASP A 39 17.42 5.27 2.96
N LEU A 40 18.25 4.79 3.90
CA LEU A 40 18.23 5.21 5.30
C LEU A 40 18.64 6.69 5.47
N VAL A 41 19.66 7.16 4.74
CA VAL A 41 20.05 8.59 4.76
C VAL A 41 18.93 9.45 4.17
N HIS A 42 18.37 9.06 3.01
CA HIS A 42 17.30 9.80 2.35
C HIS A 42 16.03 9.88 3.21
N THR A 43 15.61 8.78 3.84
CA THR A 43 14.47 8.77 4.76
C THR A 43 14.73 9.58 6.03
N THR A 44 15.94 9.53 6.59
CA THR A 44 16.32 10.34 7.76
C THR A 44 16.33 11.85 7.44
N GLU A 45 16.85 12.24 6.29
CA GLU A 45 16.80 13.63 5.82
C GLU A 45 15.38 14.09 5.48
N SER A 46 14.58 13.22 4.86
CA SER A 46 13.16 13.51 4.55
C SER A 46 12.33 13.68 5.82
N LEU A 47 12.54 12.82 6.83
CA LEU A 47 11.93 12.96 8.16
C LEU A 47 12.37 14.25 8.86
N ARG A 48 13.65 14.64 8.74
CA ARG A 48 14.16 15.91 9.27
C ARG A 48 13.51 17.12 8.57
N LYS A 49 13.40 17.11 7.23
CA LYS A 49 12.73 18.15 6.44
C LYS A 49 11.24 18.24 6.80
N SER A 50 10.56 17.10 6.87
CA SER A 50 9.14 17.01 7.27
C SER A 50 8.90 17.58 8.66
N LYS A 51 9.69 17.18 9.68
CA LYS A 51 9.61 17.75 11.03
C LYS A 51 9.86 19.27 11.07
N LEU A 52 10.80 19.78 10.27
CA LEU A 52 11.05 21.23 10.15
C LEU A 52 9.86 21.96 9.51
N SER A 53 9.21 21.36 8.52
CA SER A 53 7.99 21.89 7.90
C SER A 53 6.81 21.89 8.88
N ALA A 54 6.60 20.79 9.61
CA ALA A 54 5.56 20.66 10.62
C ALA A 54 5.70 21.70 11.74
N VAL A 55 6.90 21.88 12.31
CA VAL A 55 7.17 22.90 13.34
C VAL A 55 7.05 24.34 12.80
N LYS A 56 7.21 24.54 11.49
CA LYS A 56 6.93 25.84 10.85
C LYS A 56 5.42 26.06 10.70
N ALA A 57 4.68 25.08 10.19
CA ALA A 57 3.23 25.13 10.04
C ALA A 57 2.50 25.27 11.39
N GLU A 58 2.97 24.58 12.44
CA GLU A 58 2.45 24.68 13.82
C GLU A 58 2.61 26.11 14.37
N LYS A 59 3.77 26.74 14.14
CA LYS A 59 3.99 28.15 14.50
C LYS A 59 3.15 29.12 13.67
N GLU A 60 2.97 28.85 12.39
CA GLU A 60 2.14 29.67 11.52
C GLU A 60 0.65 29.56 11.92
N SER A 61 0.17 28.36 12.24
CA SER A 61 -1.17 28.12 12.80
C SER A 61 -1.39 28.85 14.13
N ALA A 62 -0.45 28.73 15.08
CA ALA A 62 -0.54 29.43 16.36
C ALA A 62 -0.54 30.97 16.19
N ASN A 63 0.17 31.48 15.18
CA ASN A 63 0.19 32.90 14.84
C ASN A 63 -1.11 33.35 14.17
N PHE A 64 -1.75 32.50 13.34
CA PHE A 64 -3.09 32.75 12.81
C PHE A 64 -4.16 32.73 13.90
N ASP A 65 -4.14 31.76 14.82
CA ASP A 65 -5.07 31.73 15.95
C ASP A 65 -4.95 32.99 16.82
N PHE A 66 -3.73 33.43 17.13
CA PHE A 66 -3.49 34.68 17.86
C PHE A 66 -4.05 35.92 17.15
N VAL A 67 -3.99 35.97 15.82
CA VAL A 67 -4.56 37.06 14.99
C VAL A 67 -6.09 36.94 14.86
N LEU A 68 -6.65 35.73 14.92
CA LEU A 68 -8.09 35.49 14.81
C LEU A 68 -8.84 35.66 16.14
N GLU A 69 -8.18 35.44 17.28
CA GLU A 69 -8.81 35.49 18.61
C GLU A 69 -9.60 36.80 18.90
N PRO A 70 -9.10 38.00 18.55
CA PRO A 70 -9.87 39.24 18.69
C PRO A 70 -11.18 39.23 17.86
N TYR A 71 -11.12 38.72 16.63
CA TYR A 71 -12.29 38.64 15.73
C TYR A 71 -13.29 37.54 16.17
N LYS A 72 -12.81 36.45 16.79
CA LYS A 72 -13.69 35.45 17.45
C LYS A 72 -14.45 36.10 18.61
N LEU A 73 -13.75 36.86 19.47
CA LEU A 73 -14.34 37.58 20.61
C LEU A 73 -15.33 38.66 20.16
N GLU A 74 -15.02 39.41 19.11
CA GLU A 74 -15.90 40.44 18.56
C GLU A 74 -17.16 39.86 17.89
N ASN A 75 -17.03 38.77 17.12
CA ASN A 75 -18.21 38.05 16.61
C ASN A 75 -19.09 37.50 17.75
N ALA A 76 -18.47 36.99 18.82
CA ALA A 76 -19.18 36.51 20.01
C ALA A 76 -19.83 37.62 20.84
N LYS A 77 -19.41 38.89 20.68
CA LYS A 77 -20.05 40.08 21.21
C LYS A 77 -21.21 40.54 20.32
N LEU A 78 -20.95 40.76 19.03
CA LEU A 78 -21.95 41.18 18.04
C LEU A 78 -23.13 40.19 17.96
N SER A 79 -22.86 38.88 18.06
CA SER A 79 -23.92 37.86 18.09
C SER A 79 -24.83 37.97 19.31
N ARG A 80 -24.32 38.39 20.47
CA ARG A 80 -25.14 38.65 21.67
C ARG A 80 -25.96 39.92 21.50
N GLU A 81 -25.34 41.02 21.07
CA GLU A 81 -26.00 42.31 20.84
C GLU A 81 -27.13 42.19 19.81
N ASN A 82 -26.91 41.41 18.74
CA ASN A 82 -27.93 41.12 17.72
C ASN A 82 -29.09 40.28 18.30
N ASN A 83 -28.81 39.23 19.08
CA ASN A 83 -29.85 38.43 19.75
C ASN A 83 -30.66 39.24 20.78
N GLU A 84 -30.03 40.18 21.50
CA GLU A 84 -30.71 41.10 22.43
C GLU A 84 -31.63 42.07 21.68
N LEU A 85 -31.17 42.66 20.57
CA LEU A 85 -31.97 43.51 19.69
C LEU A 85 -33.15 42.75 19.05
N TYR A 86 -32.97 41.49 18.65
CA TYR A 86 -34.07 40.63 18.20
C TYR A 86 -35.12 40.40 19.29
N LEU A 87 -34.70 40.19 20.55
CA LEU A 87 -35.61 40.08 21.70
C LEU A 87 -36.39 41.38 21.95
N GLU A 88 -35.75 42.53 21.81
CA GLU A 88 -36.37 43.85 22.02
C GLU A 88 -37.36 44.18 20.90
N LEU A 89 -37.00 43.93 19.64
CA LEU A 89 -37.92 43.99 18.50
C LEU A 89 -39.14 43.08 18.67
N MET A 90 -38.95 41.88 19.21
CA MET A 90 -40.06 40.95 19.47
C MET A 90 -41.01 41.49 20.54
N LYS A 91 -40.49 42.08 21.64
CA LYS A 91 -41.30 42.74 22.68
C LYS A 91 -42.08 43.94 22.13
N LEU A 92 -41.45 44.80 21.33
CA LEU A 92 -42.12 45.94 20.67
C LEU A 92 -43.21 45.49 19.69
N ARG A 93 -42.97 44.39 18.96
CA ARG A 93 -43.97 43.75 18.09
C ARG A 93 -45.15 43.20 18.87
N GLU A 94 -44.93 42.66 20.07
CA GLU A 94 -45.99 42.17 20.93
C GLU A 94 -46.84 43.32 21.52
N GLN A 95 -46.19 44.38 22.02
CA GLN A 95 -46.88 45.58 22.55
C GLN A 95 -47.75 46.29 21.49
N SER A 96 -47.26 46.37 20.24
CA SER A 96 -48.03 46.92 19.12
C SER A 96 -49.15 45.98 18.67
N ALA A 97 -48.94 44.64 18.68
CA ALA A 97 -50.00 43.67 18.42
C ALA A 97 -51.12 43.69 19.48
N GLN A 98 -50.82 44.01 20.75
CA GLN A 98 -51.81 44.21 21.80
C GLN A 98 -52.69 45.44 21.52
N HIS A 99 -52.11 46.57 21.10
CA HIS A 99 -52.87 47.77 20.70
C HIS A 99 -53.84 47.50 19.53
N ILE A 100 -53.43 46.69 18.55
CA ILE A 100 -54.24 46.41 17.35
C ILE A 100 -55.49 45.55 17.66
N LYS A 101 -55.47 44.72 18.72
CA LYS A 101 -56.58 43.81 19.06
C LYS A 101 -57.77 44.46 19.78
N GLY A 102 -57.68 45.74 20.20
CA GLY A 102 -58.70 46.39 21.04
C GLY A 102 -59.84 47.13 20.33
N GLY A 103 -59.82 47.29 18.99
CA GLY A 103 -60.64 48.30 18.30
C GLY A 103 -61.96 47.81 17.65
N LYS A 104 -63.10 47.94 18.35
CA LYS A 104 -64.45 47.87 17.72
C LYS A 104 -65.13 49.25 17.64
N LYS A 105 -65.04 49.86 16.44
CA LYS A 105 -65.90 50.91 15.84
C LYS A 105 -66.80 51.76 16.77
N ARG A 106 -66.58 53.09 16.80
CA ARG A 106 -67.47 54.10 16.15
C ARG A 106 -67.10 55.58 16.41
N SER A 107 -67.58 56.43 15.48
CA SER A 107 -67.97 57.84 15.63
C SER A 107 -66.90 58.94 15.80
N ILE A 108 -66.78 59.78 14.77
CA ILE A 108 -66.24 61.14 14.84
C ILE A 108 -67.41 62.12 15.05
N ALA A 109 -67.35 62.98 16.06
CA ALA A 109 -68.04 64.29 16.08
C ALA A 109 -67.58 65.17 17.26
N PHE A 110 -67.41 66.47 17.05
CA PHE A 110 -67.19 67.46 18.11
C PHE A 110 -68.51 67.83 18.82
N ARG A 111 -68.46 68.12 20.14
CA ARG A 111 -69.34 69.14 20.74
C ARG A 111 -68.67 69.84 21.92
N ARG A 112 -68.80 71.17 21.97
CA ARG A 112 -68.42 72.05 23.09
C ARG A 112 -69.63 72.36 23.98
N GLN A 113 -69.33 72.87 25.18
CA GLN A 113 -70.16 73.55 26.21
C GLN A 113 -70.21 72.77 27.53
N ARG A 114 -70.01 73.39 28.71
CA ARG A 114 -69.92 74.83 29.08
C ARG A 114 -68.94 75.08 30.24
N MET A 115 -68.59 76.34 30.48
CA MET A 115 -67.93 76.86 31.71
C MET A 115 -68.90 76.75 32.92
N GLN A 116 -68.52 76.89 34.20
CA GLN A 116 -67.60 77.84 34.87
C GLN A 116 -66.90 77.20 36.11
N ILE A 117 -65.61 77.47 36.35
CA ILE A 117 -65.03 78.32 37.45
C ILE A 117 -65.18 77.64 38.84
N ASP A 118 -64.12 77.29 39.59
CA ASP A 118 -63.13 78.20 40.21
C ASP A 118 -61.73 77.57 40.55
N GLN A 119 -60.83 78.36 41.17
CA GLN A 119 -59.48 78.01 41.72
C GLN A 119 -59.52 77.29 43.10
N PRO A 120 -58.40 76.84 43.77
CA PRO A 120 -56.96 77.09 43.55
C PRO A 120 -56.05 75.83 43.60
N VAL A 121 -54.73 76.01 43.89
CA VAL A 121 -53.69 74.95 44.05
C VAL A 121 -53.11 74.97 45.51
N PRO A 122 -51.92 74.41 45.86
CA PRO A 122 -51.71 73.48 46.98
C PRO A 122 -51.37 74.14 48.35
N PRO A 123 -51.06 73.38 49.41
CA PRO A 123 -49.64 73.21 49.80
C PRO A 123 -49.27 71.86 50.48
N SER A 124 -48.11 71.87 51.15
CA SER A 124 -47.24 70.78 51.66
C SER A 124 -47.73 69.87 52.81
N GLU A 125 -46.86 68.90 53.12
CA GLU A 125 -46.66 68.07 54.32
C GLU A 125 -47.19 68.60 55.68
N VAL A 126 -47.63 67.70 56.59
CA VAL A 126 -46.99 67.44 57.91
C VAL A 126 -47.74 66.35 58.74
N SER A 127 -46.96 65.42 59.31
CA SER A 127 -47.12 64.57 60.53
C SER A 127 -48.46 64.35 61.27
N SER A 128 -48.68 63.11 61.75
CA SER A 128 -48.99 62.71 63.16
C SER A 128 -50.06 61.59 63.39
N TYR A 129 -49.86 60.82 64.47
CA TYR A 129 -50.78 59.85 65.13
C TYR A 129 -51.71 60.60 66.14
N PRO A 130 -52.73 59.99 66.83
CA PRO A 130 -53.57 58.81 66.52
C PRO A 130 -55.11 58.99 66.82
N VAL A 131 -55.88 57.92 66.60
CA VAL A 131 -57.20 57.51 67.17
C VAL A 131 -57.61 58.16 68.51
N PRO A 132 -58.83 58.73 68.69
CA PRO A 132 -59.97 58.00 69.34
C PRO A 132 -61.43 58.44 69.02
N GLN A 133 -62.41 57.59 69.35
CA GLN A 133 -63.78 57.84 69.93
C GLN A 133 -64.79 56.71 69.60
N PRO A 134 -65.90 56.51 70.35
CA PRO A 134 -66.08 56.63 71.81
C PRO A 134 -66.87 55.43 72.44
N ASP A 135 -67.00 55.39 73.77
CA ASP A 135 -67.60 54.27 74.55
C ASP A 135 -69.11 54.41 74.88
N ASP A 136 -69.77 53.27 75.16
CA ASP A 136 -71.09 53.16 75.82
C ASP A 136 -71.05 52.02 76.87
N PRO A 137 -71.31 52.27 78.19
CA PRO A 137 -70.66 51.48 79.25
C PRO A 137 -71.50 50.34 79.85
N TYR A 138 -71.96 49.37 79.05
CA TYR A 138 -72.63 48.15 79.58
C TYR A 138 -72.15 46.82 78.96
N ILE A 139 -70.96 46.80 78.34
CA ILE A 139 -70.39 45.61 77.66
C ILE A 139 -69.18 45.01 78.42
N ALA A 140 -68.62 45.73 79.41
CA ALA A 140 -67.34 45.37 80.05
C ALA A 140 -67.36 44.09 80.91
N ASP A 141 -68.47 43.79 81.58
CA ASP A 141 -68.52 42.83 82.70
C ASP A 141 -68.36 41.35 82.26
N LEU A 142 -68.67 41.03 81.00
CA LEU A 142 -68.52 39.66 80.46
C LEU A 142 -67.13 39.38 79.90
N LEU A 143 -66.45 40.41 79.36
CA LEU A 143 -65.08 40.30 78.85
C LEU A 143 -64.08 40.07 79.99
N GLN A 144 -64.18 40.85 81.06
CA GLN A 144 -63.22 40.75 82.17
C GLN A 144 -63.30 39.40 82.90
N VAL A 145 -64.48 38.75 82.94
CA VAL A 145 -64.63 37.38 83.45
C VAL A 145 -63.97 36.35 82.52
N ALA A 146 -64.09 36.52 81.19
CA ALA A 146 -63.42 35.67 80.23
C ALA A 146 -61.89 35.81 80.28
N ASP A 147 -61.37 37.04 80.34
CA ASP A 147 -59.93 37.32 80.42
C ASP A 147 -59.30 36.76 81.70
N ASN A 148 -59.95 36.94 82.85
CA ASN A 148 -59.51 36.32 84.10
C ASN A 148 -59.43 34.78 83.99
N ARG A 149 -60.43 34.14 83.38
CA ARG A 149 -60.45 32.68 83.22
C ARG A 149 -59.42 32.19 82.19
N ILE A 150 -59.15 32.98 81.14
CA ILE A 150 -58.05 32.73 80.20
C ILE A 150 -56.70 32.81 80.94
N GLN A 151 -56.51 33.80 81.81
CA GLN A 151 -55.27 33.98 82.57
C GLN A 151 -55.04 32.85 83.60
N GLU A 152 -56.09 32.34 84.26
CA GLU A 152 -56.01 31.13 85.10
C GLU A 152 -55.53 29.91 84.29
N LEU A 153 -56.18 29.65 83.15
CA LEU A 153 -55.85 28.50 82.30
C LEU A 153 -54.44 28.61 81.70
N GLN A 154 -53.99 29.83 81.35
CA GLN A 154 -52.60 30.08 80.94
C GLN A 154 -51.60 29.76 82.05
N GLN A 155 -51.90 30.10 83.32
CA GLN A 155 -51.04 29.73 84.45
C GLN A 155 -51.02 28.22 84.72
N GLU A 156 -52.14 27.51 84.55
CA GLU A 156 -52.17 26.04 84.66
C GLU A 156 -51.36 25.38 83.55
N VAL A 157 -51.52 25.83 82.29
CA VAL A 157 -50.72 25.36 81.15
C VAL A 157 -49.23 25.59 81.40
N HIS A 158 -48.83 26.76 81.91
CA HIS A 158 -47.42 27.04 82.19
C HIS A 158 -46.84 26.14 83.28
N LYS A 159 -47.57 25.93 84.39
CA LYS A 159 -47.17 25.00 85.47
C LYS A 159 -47.10 23.54 85.01
N LEU A 160 -47.88 23.15 84.00
CA LEU A 160 -47.79 21.83 83.36
C LEU A 160 -46.60 21.73 82.41
N GLN A 161 -46.28 22.79 81.66
CA GLN A 161 -45.09 22.87 80.80
C GLN A 161 -43.79 22.77 81.62
N GLU A 162 -43.69 23.49 82.75
CA GLU A 162 -42.54 23.38 83.66
C GLU A 162 -42.34 21.95 84.20
N LYS A 163 -43.44 21.30 84.62
CA LYS A 163 -43.42 19.90 85.08
C LYS A 163 -43.01 18.92 83.98
N LEU A 164 -43.48 19.14 82.75
CA LEU A 164 -43.08 18.34 81.60
C LEU A 164 -41.57 18.48 81.34
N ALA A 165 -41.05 19.71 81.25
CA ALA A 165 -39.63 19.97 81.00
C ALA A 165 -38.71 19.38 82.10
N MET A 166 -39.13 19.45 83.37
CA MET A 166 -38.45 18.80 84.49
C MET A 166 -38.41 17.27 84.35
N MET A 167 -39.54 16.66 84.00
CA MET A 167 -39.68 15.20 83.84
C MET A 167 -38.90 14.68 82.62
N GLU A 168 -38.93 15.42 81.51
CA GLU A 168 -38.07 15.15 80.35
C GLU A 168 -36.58 15.24 80.69
N SER A 169 -36.17 16.16 81.57
CA SER A 169 -34.76 16.25 81.98
C SER A 169 -34.34 15.05 82.81
N GLY A 170 -35.17 14.61 83.77
CA GLY A 170 -34.94 13.37 84.50
C GLY A 170 -34.82 12.16 83.57
N LEU A 171 -35.65 12.06 82.54
CA LEU A 171 -35.56 10.99 81.53
C LEU A 171 -34.27 11.06 80.71
N ARG A 172 -33.79 12.26 80.33
CA ARG A 172 -32.49 12.43 79.67
C ARG A 172 -31.33 11.95 80.56
N ASP A 173 -31.36 12.27 81.85
CA ASP A 173 -30.31 11.86 82.80
C ASP A 173 -30.33 10.35 83.08
N TYR A 174 -31.51 9.73 83.18
CA TYR A 174 -31.62 8.27 83.31
C TYR A 174 -31.16 7.53 82.05
N ASN A 175 -31.54 7.98 80.85
CA ASN A 175 -31.01 7.40 79.60
C ASN A 175 -29.47 7.46 79.56
N LYS A 176 -28.89 8.58 80.00
CA LYS A 176 -27.43 8.75 80.04
C LYS A 176 -26.73 7.82 81.03
N GLN A 177 -27.39 7.43 82.13
CA GLN A 177 -26.93 6.35 83.02
C GLN A 177 -27.08 4.95 82.39
N ILE A 178 -28.13 4.71 81.60
CA ILE A 178 -28.34 3.44 80.91
C ILE A 178 -27.22 3.21 79.88
N GLU A 179 -26.94 4.18 79.00
CA GLU A 179 -25.83 4.06 78.04
C GLU A 179 -24.46 3.82 78.72
N LEU A 180 -24.24 4.43 79.89
CA LEU A 180 -23.01 4.23 80.67
C LEU A 180 -22.91 2.81 81.25
N ARG A 181 -24.04 2.18 81.60
CA ARG A 181 -24.06 0.77 82.03
C ARG A 181 -23.92 -0.18 80.86
N GLU A 182 -24.58 0.09 79.74
CA GLU A 182 -24.49 -0.73 78.52
C GLU A 182 -23.05 -0.81 78.01
N ARG A 183 -22.34 0.33 77.94
CA ARG A 183 -20.93 0.38 77.55
C ARG A 183 -19.98 -0.35 78.54
N GLU A 184 -20.33 -0.45 79.82
CA GLU A 184 -19.56 -1.25 80.79
C GLU A 184 -19.92 -2.75 80.74
N ILE A 185 -21.18 -3.10 80.47
CA ILE A 185 -21.61 -4.49 80.21
C ILE A 185 -20.92 -5.03 78.94
N GLU A 186 -20.83 -4.22 77.89
CA GLU A 186 -20.08 -4.52 76.68
C GLU A 186 -18.59 -4.72 76.98
N ARG A 187 -17.97 -3.82 77.75
CA ARG A 187 -16.56 -3.93 78.18
C ARG A 187 -16.28 -5.21 78.99
N LEU A 188 -17.19 -5.59 79.89
CA LEU A 188 -17.06 -6.79 80.72
C LEU A 188 -17.33 -8.08 79.94
N SER A 189 -18.27 -8.05 78.98
CA SER A 189 -18.54 -9.21 78.09
C SER A 189 -17.33 -9.48 77.19
N ASN A 190 -16.79 -8.43 76.56
CA ASN A 190 -15.58 -8.51 75.72
C ASN A 190 -14.32 -8.95 76.50
N ALA A 191 -14.32 -8.87 77.84
CA ALA A 191 -13.23 -9.36 78.69
C ALA A 191 -13.41 -10.83 79.14
N LEU A 192 -14.58 -11.44 78.93
CA LEU A 192 -14.91 -12.79 79.41
C LEU A 192 -15.07 -13.82 78.28
N ASP A 193 -15.30 -13.39 77.04
CA ASP A 193 -15.41 -14.27 75.86
C ASP A 193 -14.05 -14.88 75.42
N GLY A 194 -12.93 -14.45 76.03
CA GLY A 194 -11.55 -14.83 75.69
C GLY A 194 -11.09 -16.23 76.11
N GLY A 195 -11.99 -17.20 76.30
CA GLY A 195 -11.69 -18.56 76.78
C GLY A 195 -11.08 -19.51 75.74
N CYS A 196 -10.16 -19.05 74.89
CA CYS A 196 -9.79 -19.74 73.64
C CYS A 196 -8.63 -20.75 73.75
N SER A 197 -8.84 -21.93 73.15
CA SER A 197 -7.80 -22.95 72.90
C SER A 197 -6.91 -22.58 71.70
N SER A 198 -5.68 -23.11 71.68
CA SER A 198 -4.68 -22.83 70.62
C SER A 198 -5.15 -23.17 69.20
N ASP A 199 -6.01 -24.18 69.04
CA ASP A 199 -6.53 -24.57 67.72
C ASP A 199 -7.53 -23.54 67.17
N VAL A 200 -8.28 -22.88 68.05
CA VAL A 200 -9.21 -21.79 67.67
C VAL A 200 -8.42 -20.61 67.12
N LEU A 201 -7.34 -20.21 67.78
CA LEU A 201 -6.44 -19.13 67.31
C LEU A 201 -5.76 -19.48 65.97
N SER A 202 -5.45 -20.76 65.73
CA SER A 202 -4.90 -21.25 64.45
C SER A 202 -5.92 -21.21 63.30
N LEU A 203 -7.20 -21.48 63.59
CA LEU A 203 -8.29 -21.31 62.63
C LEU A 203 -8.67 -19.84 62.42
N GLU A 204 -8.71 -19.05 63.47
CA GLU A 204 -9.06 -17.63 63.42
C GLU A 204 -8.01 -16.80 62.66
N THR A 205 -6.72 -17.10 62.83
CA THR A 205 -5.65 -16.47 62.03
C THR A 205 -5.73 -16.85 60.56
N LYS A 206 -6.05 -18.12 60.23
CA LYS A 206 -6.29 -18.57 58.85
C LYS A 206 -7.54 -17.93 58.24
N ASN A 207 -8.62 -17.81 58.99
CA ASN A 207 -9.83 -17.11 58.55
C ASN A 207 -9.53 -15.63 58.28
N LYS A 208 -8.82 -14.94 59.18
CA LYS A 208 -8.37 -13.54 58.98
C LYS A 208 -7.41 -13.36 57.80
N THR A 209 -6.69 -14.39 57.34
CA THR A 209 -5.95 -14.35 56.06
C THR A 209 -6.87 -14.62 54.86
N ASN A 210 -7.81 -15.56 54.97
CA ASN A 210 -8.76 -15.86 53.91
C ASN A 210 -9.72 -14.69 53.65
N GLU A 211 -10.22 -14.04 54.69
CA GLU A 211 -11.03 -12.80 54.63
C GLU A 211 -10.31 -11.68 53.90
N LYS A 212 -8.99 -11.51 54.13
CA LYS A 212 -8.18 -10.51 53.40
C LYS A 212 -8.02 -10.87 51.92
N ILE A 213 -7.87 -12.15 51.60
CA ILE A 213 -7.80 -12.64 50.22
C ILE A 213 -9.17 -12.46 49.53
N ILE A 214 -10.27 -12.81 50.20
CA ILE A 214 -11.64 -12.63 49.70
C ILE A 214 -11.94 -11.13 49.50
N ALA A 215 -11.58 -10.26 50.45
CA ALA A 215 -11.74 -8.81 50.30
C ALA A 215 -10.94 -8.26 49.12
N HIS A 216 -9.69 -8.72 48.92
CA HIS A 216 -8.88 -8.31 47.77
C HIS A 216 -9.44 -8.82 46.43
N LEU A 217 -9.91 -10.07 46.39
CA LEU A 217 -10.57 -10.65 45.22
C LEU A 217 -11.90 -9.96 44.91
N ASN A 218 -12.70 -9.61 45.92
CA ASN A 218 -13.93 -8.84 45.75
C ASN A 218 -13.63 -7.47 45.15
N ILE A 219 -12.66 -6.73 45.70
CA ILE A 219 -12.21 -5.45 45.13
C ILE A 219 -11.74 -5.61 43.67
N GLN A 220 -11.03 -6.69 43.35
CA GLN A 220 -10.61 -6.99 41.97
C GLN A 220 -11.80 -7.32 41.06
N VAL A 221 -12.80 -8.06 41.56
CA VAL A 221 -14.06 -8.35 40.86
C VAL A 221 -14.87 -7.08 40.65
N ASP A 222 -14.97 -6.19 41.63
CA ASP A 222 -15.67 -4.90 41.51
C ASP A 222 -15.00 -4.02 40.44
N PHE A 223 -13.65 -3.94 40.43
CA PHE A 223 -12.91 -3.24 39.36
C PHE A 223 -13.15 -3.87 37.98
N LEU A 224 -13.19 -5.20 37.86
CA LEU A 224 -13.46 -5.89 36.59
C LEU A 224 -14.92 -5.74 36.14
N GLN A 225 -15.89 -5.75 37.06
CA GLN A 225 -17.30 -5.50 36.76
C GLN A 225 -17.52 -4.05 36.32
N GLN A 226 -16.89 -3.08 36.98
CA GLN A 226 -16.97 -1.68 36.59
C GLN A 226 -16.29 -1.45 35.22
N ALA A 227 -15.11 -2.02 34.98
CA ALA A 227 -14.44 -1.94 33.68
C ALA A 227 -15.25 -2.60 32.56
N ASN A 228 -15.87 -3.76 32.81
CA ASN A 228 -16.77 -4.41 31.85
C ASN A 228 -18.00 -3.53 31.55
N LYS A 229 -18.62 -2.95 32.59
CA LYS A 229 -19.78 -2.06 32.44
C LYS A 229 -19.45 -0.78 31.68
N ASP A 230 -18.27 -0.21 31.90
CA ASP A 230 -17.80 0.96 31.15
C ASP A 230 -17.48 0.60 29.69
N LEU A 231 -16.95 -0.60 29.42
CA LEU A 231 -16.76 -1.13 28.06
C LEU A 231 -18.09 -1.44 27.36
N GLU A 232 -19.06 -2.05 28.05
CA GLU A 232 -20.43 -2.28 27.56
C GLU A 232 -21.10 -0.97 27.19
N LYS A 233 -21.01 0.05 28.05
CA LYS A 233 -21.49 1.41 27.75
C LYS A 233 -20.77 1.99 26.52
N HIS A 234 -19.45 1.84 26.43
CA HIS A 234 -18.69 2.41 25.30
C HIS A 234 -19.03 1.69 23.97
N ILE A 235 -19.33 0.39 24.00
CA ILE A 235 -19.86 -0.35 22.85
C ILE A 235 -21.25 0.15 22.47
N GLN A 236 -22.13 0.43 23.44
CA GLN A 236 -23.44 1.03 23.19
C GLN A 236 -23.34 2.44 22.59
N ASP A 237 -22.52 3.32 23.18
CA ASP A 237 -22.23 4.67 22.66
C ASP A 237 -21.69 4.61 21.20
N LEU A 238 -20.85 3.62 20.89
CA LEU A 238 -20.31 3.35 19.54
C LEU A 238 -21.35 2.72 18.58
N MET A 239 -22.33 1.99 19.07
CA MET A 239 -23.44 1.48 18.26
C MET A 239 -24.43 2.58 17.90
N GLU A 240 -24.78 3.44 18.85
CA GLU A 240 -25.68 4.58 18.61
C GLU A 240 -25.05 5.61 17.65
N THR A 241 -23.76 5.94 17.82
CA THR A 241 -23.05 6.82 16.89
C THR A 241 -22.81 6.19 15.52
N LYS A 242 -22.66 4.86 15.43
CA LYS A 242 -22.68 4.15 14.14
C LYS A 242 -24.05 4.26 13.48
N GLU A 243 -25.14 4.07 14.22
CA GLU A 243 -26.50 4.14 13.68
C GLU A 243 -26.80 5.54 13.13
N THR A 244 -26.53 6.62 13.89
CA THR A 244 -26.72 7.99 13.41
C THR A 244 -25.92 8.26 12.13
N VAL A 245 -24.61 7.94 12.12
CA VAL A 245 -23.77 8.09 10.92
C VAL A 245 -24.31 7.28 9.73
N THR A 246 -24.82 6.06 9.92
CA THR A 246 -25.46 5.32 8.81
C THR A 246 -26.73 5.99 8.29
N THR A 247 -27.56 6.59 9.16
CA THR A 247 -28.73 7.37 8.70
C THR A 247 -28.32 8.65 7.98
N GLU A 248 -27.26 9.34 8.42
CA GLU A 248 -26.72 10.51 7.71
C GLU A 248 -26.15 10.14 6.34
N VAL A 249 -25.42 9.03 6.22
CA VAL A 249 -24.92 8.52 4.94
C VAL A 249 -26.07 8.18 3.98
N VAL A 250 -27.14 7.55 4.46
CA VAL A 250 -28.34 7.29 3.64
C VAL A 250 -29.03 8.59 3.22
N ASN A 251 -29.17 9.56 4.13
CA ASN A 251 -29.77 10.86 3.82
C ASN A 251 -28.93 11.68 2.81
N LEU A 252 -27.61 11.63 2.90
CA LEU A 252 -26.69 12.24 1.94
C LEU A 252 -26.74 11.52 0.59
N SER A 253 -26.80 10.19 0.57
CA SER A 253 -26.98 9.41 -0.66
C SER A 253 -28.27 9.78 -1.38
N ASN A 254 -29.40 9.81 -0.66
CA ASN A 254 -30.71 10.21 -1.19
C ASN A 254 -30.74 11.67 -1.68
N LYS A 255 -29.91 12.55 -1.10
CA LYS A 255 -29.77 13.95 -1.55
C LYS A 255 -28.89 14.06 -2.80
N ASN A 256 -27.80 13.30 -2.87
CA ASN A 256 -26.95 13.24 -4.05
C ASN A 256 -27.70 12.63 -5.25
N GLU A 257 -28.53 11.61 -5.05
CA GLU A 257 -29.36 11.04 -6.11
C GLU A 257 -30.32 12.08 -6.72
N LYS A 258 -30.96 12.90 -5.87
CA LYS A 258 -31.81 14.02 -6.33
C LYS A 258 -31.01 15.09 -7.07
N LEU A 259 -29.84 15.46 -6.57
CA LEU A 259 -28.97 16.41 -7.26
C LEU A 259 -28.49 15.87 -8.62
N CYS A 260 -28.26 14.56 -8.76
CA CYS A 260 -28.01 13.93 -10.05
C CYS A 260 -29.22 13.98 -10.98
N GLN A 261 -30.45 13.78 -10.46
CA GLN A 261 -31.69 13.92 -11.24
C GLN A 261 -31.86 15.37 -11.73
N GLU A 262 -31.75 16.36 -10.83
CA GLU A 262 -31.78 17.80 -11.14
C GLU A 262 -30.71 18.19 -12.18
N LEU A 263 -29.49 17.66 -12.09
CA LEU A 263 -28.45 17.86 -13.11
C LEU A 263 -28.85 17.26 -14.46
N THR A 264 -29.41 16.05 -14.52
CA THR A 264 -29.88 15.47 -15.79
C THR A 264 -31.07 16.21 -16.40
N GLU A 265 -31.90 16.88 -15.61
CA GLU A 265 -32.96 17.78 -16.11
C GLU A 265 -32.36 19.08 -16.67
N ILE A 266 -31.35 19.64 -16.02
CA ILE A 266 -30.58 20.81 -16.49
C ILE A 266 -29.86 20.49 -17.81
N ASP A 267 -29.21 19.32 -17.93
CA ASP A 267 -28.56 18.89 -19.18
C ASP A 267 -29.58 18.72 -20.33
N GLN A 268 -30.77 18.20 -20.05
CA GLN A 268 -31.85 18.10 -21.04
C GLN A 268 -32.34 19.47 -21.49
N LEU A 269 -32.53 20.41 -20.56
CA LEU A 269 -32.88 21.81 -20.85
C LEU A 269 -31.79 22.52 -21.66
N ALA A 270 -30.52 22.33 -21.31
CA ALA A 270 -29.38 22.87 -22.05
C ALA A 270 -29.35 22.33 -23.49
N GLN A 271 -29.52 21.01 -23.69
CA GLN A 271 -29.59 20.43 -25.03
C GLN A 271 -30.83 20.85 -25.82
N GLN A 272 -31.95 21.19 -25.19
CA GLN A 272 -33.12 21.78 -25.90
C GLN A 272 -32.81 23.21 -26.34
N LEU A 273 -32.22 24.02 -25.45
CA LEU A 273 -31.87 25.41 -25.73
C LEU A 273 -30.78 25.53 -26.81
N GLU A 274 -29.79 24.62 -26.81
CA GLU A 274 -28.78 24.52 -27.87
C GLU A 274 -29.41 24.18 -29.23
N ARG A 275 -30.37 23.25 -29.29
CA ARG A 275 -31.11 22.94 -30.55
C ARG A 275 -31.92 24.13 -31.05
N HIS A 276 -32.70 24.78 -30.18
CA HIS A 276 -33.46 25.98 -30.58
C HIS A 276 -32.54 27.12 -31.03
N LYS A 277 -31.34 27.26 -30.44
CA LYS A 277 -30.32 28.21 -30.88
C LYS A 277 -29.79 27.85 -32.28
N GLU A 278 -29.52 26.57 -32.55
CA GLU A 278 -29.07 26.09 -33.86
C GLU A 278 -30.15 26.38 -34.94
N GLU A 279 -31.42 26.09 -34.66
CA GLU A 279 -32.58 26.37 -35.52
C GLU A 279 -32.75 27.88 -35.80
N VAL A 280 -32.56 28.73 -34.79
CA VAL A 280 -32.60 30.20 -34.93
C VAL A 280 -31.39 30.73 -35.71
N LEU A 281 -30.22 30.09 -35.60
CA LEU A 281 -29.04 30.45 -36.40
C LEU A 281 -29.20 30.02 -37.87
N GLU A 282 -29.68 28.80 -38.14
CA GLU A 282 -29.92 28.33 -39.52
C GLU A 282 -30.96 29.21 -40.25
N THR A 283 -32.04 29.59 -39.56
CA THR A 283 -33.04 30.52 -40.11
C THR A 283 -32.48 31.92 -40.35
N ALA A 284 -31.71 32.48 -39.40
CA ALA A 284 -31.06 33.78 -39.57
C ALA A 284 -30.00 33.79 -40.69
N ASP A 285 -29.18 32.74 -40.83
CA ASP A 285 -28.20 32.63 -41.92
C ASP A 285 -28.88 32.44 -43.29
N LYS A 286 -30.04 31.76 -43.33
CA LYS A 286 -30.86 31.66 -44.54
C LYS A 286 -31.45 33.02 -44.94
N GLU A 287 -32.03 33.77 -44.00
CA GLU A 287 -32.52 35.13 -44.25
C GLU A 287 -31.40 36.09 -44.68
N LEU A 288 -30.22 36.00 -44.05
CA LEU A 288 -29.02 36.73 -44.47
C LEU A 288 -28.51 36.30 -45.85
N GLY A 289 -28.68 35.03 -46.24
CA GLY A 289 -28.40 34.52 -47.57
C GLY A 289 -29.33 35.11 -48.63
N GLU A 290 -30.63 35.04 -48.39
CA GLU A 290 -31.67 35.61 -49.25
C GLU A 290 -31.48 37.14 -49.41
N ALA A 291 -31.22 37.86 -48.32
CA ALA A 291 -30.91 39.29 -48.34
C ALA A 291 -29.60 39.63 -49.10
N LYS A 292 -28.57 38.77 -49.02
CA LYS A 292 -27.33 38.94 -49.82
C LYS A 292 -27.58 38.78 -51.31
N GLU A 293 -28.44 37.85 -51.73
CA GLU A 293 -28.82 37.71 -53.14
C GLU A 293 -29.77 38.83 -53.62
N GLU A 294 -30.61 39.37 -52.74
CA GLU A 294 -31.39 40.60 -52.98
C GLU A 294 -30.47 41.80 -53.24
N ILE A 295 -29.47 42.01 -52.37
CA ILE A 295 -28.48 43.09 -52.51
C ILE A 295 -27.64 42.91 -53.78
N LYS A 296 -27.23 41.68 -54.14
CA LYS A 296 -26.53 41.41 -55.41
C LYS A 296 -27.37 41.76 -56.64
N ARG A 297 -28.66 41.39 -56.64
CA ARG A 297 -29.60 41.76 -57.72
C ARG A 297 -29.73 43.27 -57.82
N ASN A 298 -29.99 43.96 -56.71
CA ASN A 298 -30.10 45.42 -56.67
C ASN A 298 -28.81 46.13 -57.14
N ILE A 299 -27.63 45.62 -56.78
CA ILE A 299 -26.34 46.14 -57.29
C ILE A 299 -26.22 45.92 -58.81
N SER A 300 -26.66 44.78 -59.34
CA SER A 300 -26.64 44.54 -60.79
C SER A 300 -27.63 45.43 -61.56
N GLU A 301 -28.82 45.70 -60.98
CA GLU A 301 -29.80 46.63 -61.56
C GLU A 301 -29.31 48.08 -61.49
N MET A 302 -28.76 48.51 -60.35
CA MET A 302 -28.08 49.81 -60.25
C MET A 302 -27.00 49.97 -61.31
N ARG A 303 -26.15 48.96 -61.53
CA ARG A 303 -25.08 49.02 -62.54
C ARG A 303 -25.61 49.13 -63.97
N ASN A 304 -26.73 48.47 -64.27
CA ASN A 304 -27.41 48.57 -65.57
C ASN A 304 -28.07 49.96 -65.74
N LEU A 305 -28.60 50.54 -64.65
CA LEU A 305 -29.14 51.91 -64.62
C LEU A 305 -28.01 52.95 -64.76
N GLU A 306 -26.87 52.76 -64.10
CA GLU A 306 -25.66 53.57 -64.28
C GLU A 306 -25.15 53.52 -65.73
N GLU A 307 -25.10 52.33 -66.36
CA GLU A 307 -24.65 52.19 -67.75
C GLU A 307 -25.64 52.83 -68.75
N THR A 308 -26.95 52.77 -68.49
CA THR A 308 -27.96 53.44 -69.33
C THR A 308 -28.00 54.95 -69.10
N MET A 309 -27.84 55.43 -67.86
CA MET A 309 -27.62 56.85 -67.55
C MET A 309 -26.35 57.39 -68.22
N ALA A 310 -25.24 56.65 -68.18
CA ALA A 310 -24.00 57.05 -68.85
C ALA A 310 -24.18 57.15 -70.38
N LYS A 311 -24.90 56.21 -71.00
CA LYS A 311 -25.21 56.26 -72.44
C LYS A 311 -26.09 57.47 -72.82
N LEU A 312 -27.05 57.84 -71.97
CA LEU A 312 -27.88 59.04 -72.17
C LEU A 312 -27.09 60.32 -71.92
N GLN A 313 -26.25 60.36 -70.88
CA GLN A 313 -25.46 61.55 -70.52
C GLN A 313 -24.33 61.85 -71.52
N LEU A 314 -23.72 60.84 -72.14
CA LEU A 314 -22.58 61.04 -73.04
C LEU A 314 -22.98 61.40 -74.48
N GLY A 315 -24.24 61.21 -74.86
CA GLY A 315 -24.76 61.54 -76.19
C GLY A 315 -25.13 63.02 -76.33
N ASP A 316 -26.27 63.41 -75.77
CA ASP A 316 -26.89 64.71 -76.05
C ASP A 316 -26.07 65.86 -75.46
N TYR A 317 -25.70 65.79 -74.17
CA TYR A 317 -24.98 66.89 -73.50
C TYR A 317 -23.62 67.20 -74.11
N ASN A 318 -22.87 66.21 -74.62
CA ASN A 318 -21.61 66.51 -75.32
C ASN A 318 -21.85 67.29 -76.63
N SER A 319 -22.92 66.98 -77.36
CA SER A 319 -23.25 67.70 -78.60
C SER A 319 -23.70 69.15 -78.31
N GLU A 320 -24.51 69.35 -77.28
CA GLU A 320 -25.00 70.67 -76.86
C GLU A 320 -23.89 71.52 -76.21
N ILE A 321 -23.04 70.92 -75.36
CA ILE A 321 -21.85 71.58 -74.81
C ILE A 321 -20.88 71.97 -75.92
N HIS A 322 -20.64 71.13 -76.93
CA HIS A 322 -19.80 71.51 -78.07
C HIS A 322 -20.40 72.66 -78.89
N LEU A 323 -21.72 72.72 -79.03
CA LEU A 323 -22.40 73.83 -79.70
C LEU A 323 -22.25 75.14 -78.91
N ILE A 324 -22.58 75.12 -77.61
CA ILE A 324 -22.47 76.29 -76.71
C ILE A 324 -21.01 76.76 -76.56
N THR A 325 -20.06 75.84 -76.49
CA THR A 325 -18.61 76.15 -76.47
C THR A 325 -18.20 76.88 -77.73
N ARG A 326 -18.71 76.46 -78.90
CA ARG A 326 -18.43 77.09 -80.18
C ARG A 326 -19.08 78.48 -80.30
N GLU A 327 -20.34 78.62 -79.92
CA GLU A 327 -21.03 79.93 -79.92
C GLU A 327 -20.34 80.91 -78.97
N ARG A 328 -19.90 80.45 -77.79
CA ARG A 328 -19.05 81.23 -76.87
C ARG A 328 -17.76 81.69 -77.56
N ASP A 329 -17.04 80.80 -78.24
CA ASP A 329 -15.75 81.14 -78.85
C ASP A 329 -15.90 82.06 -80.07
N GLU A 330 -16.98 81.92 -80.84
CA GLU A 330 -17.32 82.83 -81.93
C GLU A 330 -17.73 84.23 -81.40
N LEU A 331 -18.45 84.31 -80.26
CA LEU A 331 -18.75 85.57 -79.57
C LEU A 331 -17.52 86.21 -78.91
N GLN A 332 -16.66 85.41 -78.27
CA GLN A 332 -15.39 85.84 -77.67
C GLN A 332 -14.51 86.51 -78.74
N HIS A 333 -14.38 85.88 -79.91
CA HIS A 333 -13.57 86.42 -81.00
C HIS A 333 -14.19 87.67 -81.66
N MET A 334 -15.52 87.82 -81.64
CA MET A 334 -16.15 89.10 -82.00
C MET A 334 -15.89 90.19 -80.96
N LEU A 335 -15.88 89.88 -79.66
CA LEU A 335 -15.54 90.84 -78.60
C LEU A 335 -14.08 91.31 -78.73
N GLU A 336 -13.12 90.40 -78.86
CA GLU A 336 -11.70 90.73 -79.13
C GLU A 336 -11.56 91.66 -80.34
N ARG A 337 -12.35 91.43 -81.39
CA ARG A 337 -12.36 92.26 -82.60
C ARG A 337 -12.96 93.65 -82.35
N PHE A 338 -13.98 93.78 -81.51
CA PHE A 338 -14.54 95.08 -81.11
C PHE A 338 -13.62 95.84 -80.16
N GLU A 339 -12.98 95.16 -79.20
CA GLU A 339 -11.98 95.74 -78.31
C GLU A 339 -10.81 96.30 -79.12
N LYS A 340 -10.25 95.51 -80.04
CA LYS A 340 -9.20 95.98 -80.96
C LYS A 340 -9.66 97.16 -81.83
N HIS A 341 -10.89 97.14 -82.34
CA HIS A 341 -11.45 98.29 -83.06
C HIS A 341 -11.55 99.54 -82.18
N MET A 342 -11.77 99.36 -80.87
CA MET A 342 -11.82 100.44 -79.89
C MET A 342 -10.43 100.94 -79.50
N GLU A 343 -9.41 100.07 -79.44
CA GLU A 343 -8.00 100.46 -79.35
C GLU A 343 -7.56 101.28 -80.57
N ASP A 344 -7.89 100.84 -81.78
CA ASP A 344 -7.62 101.57 -83.03
C ASP A 344 -8.33 102.94 -83.04
N ILE A 345 -9.59 103.02 -82.56
CA ILE A 345 -10.30 104.30 -82.40
C ILE A 345 -9.61 105.18 -81.34
N GLN A 346 -9.18 104.64 -80.20
CA GLN A 346 -8.44 105.40 -79.20
C GLN A 346 -7.07 105.87 -79.70
N ALA A 347 -6.38 105.08 -80.52
CA ALA A 347 -5.12 105.47 -81.16
C ALA A 347 -5.34 106.61 -82.17
N ASN A 348 -6.39 106.53 -82.98
CA ASN A 348 -6.80 107.61 -83.89
C ASN A 348 -7.22 108.87 -83.14
N VAL A 349 -7.95 108.76 -82.02
CA VAL A 349 -8.28 109.90 -81.14
C VAL A 349 -7.02 110.52 -80.54
N LYS A 350 -6.04 109.72 -80.09
CA LYS A 350 -4.74 110.21 -79.60
C LYS A 350 -3.94 110.93 -80.70
N LEU A 351 -3.93 110.41 -81.93
CA LEU A 351 -3.33 111.07 -83.09
C LEU A 351 -4.03 112.39 -83.42
N LEU A 352 -5.35 112.41 -83.55
CA LEU A 352 -6.13 113.63 -83.80
C LEU A 352 -6.01 114.65 -82.64
N THR A 353 -5.80 114.19 -81.41
CA THR A 353 -5.51 115.06 -80.25
C THR A 353 -4.12 115.67 -80.39
N ALA A 354 -3.10 114.89 -80.75
CA ALA A 354 -1.74 115.39 -80.99
C ALA A 354 -1.66 116.31 -82.23
N GLU A 355 -2.43 116.03 -83.28
CA GLU A 355 -2.57 116.91 -84.44
C GLU A 355 -3.29 118.19 -84.08
N ARG A 356 -4.40 118.14 -83.32
CA ARG A 356 -5.08 119.32 -82.74
C ARG A 356 -4.12 120.16 -81.92
N ASP A 357 -3.34 119.54 -81.03
CA ASP A 357 -2.45 120.26 -80.12
C ASP A 357 -1.26 120.86 -80.88
N LYS A 358 -0.73 120.16 -81.88
CA LYS A 358 0.26 120.72 -82.81
C LYS A 358 -0.32 121.87 -83.64
N LEU A 359 -1.56 121.76 -84.11
CA LEU A 359 -2.25 122.84 -84.83
C LEU A 359 -2.57 124.02 -83.89
N SER A 360 -2.84 123.77 -82.60
CA SER A 360 -3.06 124.80 -81.59
C SER A 360 -1.77 125.52 -81.22
N VAL A 361 -0.63 124.81 -81.18
CA VAL A 361 0.70 125.43 -81.03
C VAL A 361 1.02 126.28 -82.25
N LEU A 362 0.90 125.75 -83.47
CA LEU A 362 1.10 126.51 -84.71
C LEU A 362 0.14 127.71 -84.84
N TYR A 363 -1.09 127.59 -84.36
CA TYR A 363 -2.04 128.71 -84.30
C TYR A 363 -1.64 129.75 -83.24
N HIS A 364 -1.10 129.33 -82.10
CA HIS A 364 -0.59 130.24 -81.07
C HIS A 364 0.68 130.96 -81.53
N GLU A 365 1.62 130.25 -82.14
CA GLU A 365 2.84 130.80 -82.78
C GLU A 365 2.45 131.81 -83.87
N ALA A 366 1.51 131.47 -84.76
CA ALA A 366 0.98 132.42 -85.75
C ALA A 366 0.21 133.60 -85.11
N GLN A 367 -0.35 133.44 -83.91
CA GLN A 367 -1.02 134.51 -83.16
C GLN A 367 -0.02 135.40 -82.39
N GLU A 368 1.16 134.88 -82.03
CA GLU A 368 2.30 135.66 -81.52
C GLU A 368 3.03 136.42 -82.65
N GLU A 369 3.19 135.83 -83.83
CA GLU A 369 3.63 136.55 -85.05
C GLU A 369 2.60 137.63 -85.46
N LEU A 370 1.30 137.34 -85.41
CA LEU A 370 0.25 138.34 -85.68
C LEU A 370 0.10 139.41 -84.60
N SER A 371 0.57 139.20 -83.36
CA SER A 371 0.52 140.23 -82.31
C SER A 371 1.78 141.08 -82.25
N SER A 372 2.96 140.51 -82.53
CA SER A 372 4.18 141.29 -82.79
C SER A 372 4.02 142.19 -84.02
N LEU A 373 3.42 141.70 -85.11
CA LEU A 373 3.04 142.53 -86.28
C LEU A 373 1.88 143.52 -86.02
N ARG A 374 1.25 143.51 -84.84
CA ARG A 374 0.19 144.48 -84.47
C ARG A 374 0.65 145.58 -83.51
N GLN A 375 1.92 145.59 -83.11
CA GLN A 375 2.46 146.68 -82.29
C GLN A 375 2.91 147.91 -83.13
N GLU A 376 2.98 147.78 -84.46
CA GLU A 376 3.28 148.86 -85.41
C GLU A 376 2.07 149.31 -86.28
N SER A 377 0.87 149.47 -85.69
CA SER A 377 -0.20 150.22 -86.38
C SER A 377 -1.23 150.84 -85.41
N THR A 378 -1.12 152.16 -85.20
CA THR A 378 -2.02 152.92 -84.32
C THR A 378 -3.18 153.56 -85.10
N GLN A 379 -4.34 152.89 -85.23
CA GLN A 379 -5.58 153.62 -85.52
C GLN A 379 -6.90 152.87 -85.28
N SER A 380 -7.94 153.69 -85.06
CA SER A 380 -9.38 153.41 -85.14
C SER A 380 -10.07 152.66 -83.98
N THR A 381 -11.25 153.16 -83.68
CA THR A 381 -12.10 152.87 -82.50
C THR A 381 -13.31 151.98 -82.85
N VAL A 382 -13.93 151.39 -81.82
CA VAL A 382 -15.30 150.79 -81.81
C VAL A 382 -15.46 149.46 -82.59
N SER A 383 -15.70 148.36 -81.85
CA SER A 383 -17.05 147.80 -81.75
C SER A 383 -17.21 146.75 -80.64
N HIS A 384 -18.46 146.50 -80.26
CA HIS A 384 -18.94 145.61 -79.20
C HIS A 384 -19.32 144.22 -79.76
N ASN A 385 -19.60 143.27 -78.86
CA ASN A 385 -20.44 142.07 -79.05
C ASN A 385 -20.01 141.00 -80.09
N VAL A 386 -19.46 139.87 -79.60
CA VAL A 386 -19.79 138.54 -80.17
C VAL A 386 -20.02 137.49 -79.08
N VAL A 387 -18.99 137.02 -78.36
CA VAL A 387 -19.08 135.76 -77.56
C VAL A 387 -18.81 135.93 -76.05
N SER A 388 -19.76 136.53 -75.32
CA SER A 388 -20.08 136.08 -73.95
C SER A 388 -21.35 135.20 -73.97
N LEU A 389 -21.42 134.33 -74.98
CA LEU A 389 -22.57 133.51 -75.34
C LEU A 389 -22.27 132.02 -75.16
N MET A 390 -22.02 131.60 -73.93
CA MET A 390 -22.12 130.19 -73.50
C MET A 390 -22.69 130.07 -72.08
N GLU A 391 -22.38 130.99 -71.18
CA GLU A 391 -22.94 131.02 -69.81
C GLU A 391 -24.46 131.31 -69.77
N LYS A 392 -25.07 131.65 -70.93
CA LYS A 392 -26.48 132.04 -71.05
C LYS A 392 -27.42 130.91 -71.47
N GLU A 393 -26.93 129.69 -71.68
CA GLU A 393 -27.77 128.57 -72.16
C GLU A 393 -28.47 127.77 -71.05
N LYS A 394 -28.02 127.86 -69.79
CA LYS A 394 -28.63 127.11 -68.67
C LYS A 394 -29.86 127.79 -68.05
N GLU A 395 -29.96 129.12 -68.17
CA GLU A 395 -31.11 129.93 -67.70
C GLU A 395 -32.40 129.62 -68.50
N VAL A 396 -32.24 129.12 -69.74
CA VAL A 396 -33.31 128.98 -70.75
C VAL A 396 -34.42 128.03 -70.31
N ALA A 397 -34.10 126.97 -69.56
CA ALA A 397 -35.08 125.97 -69.12
C ALA A 397 -36.14 126.52 -68.12
N ILE A 398 -35.86 127.62 -67.42
CA ILE A 398 -36.78 128.21 -66.43
C ILE A 398 -37.57 129.39 -67.02
N SER A 399 -37.04 130.02 -68.07
CA SER A 399 -37.75 131.05 -68.87
C SER A 399 -39.05 130.51 -69.48
N ASP A 400 -39.04 129.26 -69.94
CA ASP A 400 -40.03 128.75 -70.88
C ASP A 400 -41.43 128.47 -70.31
N LEU A 401 -41.59 128.39 -68.98
CA LEU A 401 -42.91 128.38 -68.32
C LEU A 401 -43.44 129.78 -67.98
N ARG A 402 -42.61 130.83 -68.01
CA ARG A 402 -43.07 132.23 -67.83
C ARG A 402 -43.47 132.90 -69.16
N ARG A 403 -43.03 132.37 -70.30
CA ARG A 403 -43.35 132.88 -71.65
C ARG A 403 -44.86 132.95 -71.94
N VAL A 404 -45.63 131.95 -71.51
CA VAL A 404 -47.06 131.79 -71.85
C VAL A 404 -47.96 132.92 -71.28
N ILE A 405 -47.55 133.59 -70.20
CA ILE A 405 -48.37 134.64 -69.55
C ILE A 405 -48.18 136.01 -70.22
N ALA A 406 -47.01 136.28 -70.80
CA ALA A 406 -46.70 137.58 -71.41
C ALA A 406 -47.33 137.78 -72.81
N GLU A 407 -47.57 136.70 -73.55
CA GLU A 407 -48.02 136.74 -74.95
C GLU A 407 -49.51 137.10 -75.13
N LYS A 408 -50.28 137.24 -74.04
CA LYS A 408 -51.71 137.58 -74.09
C LYS A 408 -52.00 139.09 -74.15
N GLU A 409 -51.21 139.91 -73.47
CA GLU A 409 -51.54 141.33 -73.25
C GLU A 409 -50.94 142.28 -74.31
N ALA A 410 -49.84 141.87 -74.97
CA ALA A 410 -49.04 142.75 -75.84
C ALA A 410 -49.44 142.78 -77.33
N LEU A 411 -50.68 142.38 -77.68
CA LEU A 411 -51.10 142.25 -79.10
C LEU A 411 -52.45 142.93 -79.46
N LYS A 412 -52.80 144.04 -78.79
CA LYS A 412 -53.87 144.93 -79.30
C LYS A 412 -53.65 146.45 -79.22
N ASP A 413 -52.50 146.93 -78.76
CA ASP A 413 -52.11 148.35 -78.91
C ASP A 413 -51.64 148.66 -80.35
N LYS A 414 -52.59 148.66 -81.30
CA LYS A 414 -52.36 149.22 -82.64
C LYS A 414 -53.59 149.76 -83.39
N LEU A 415 -54.53 150.32 -82.64
CA LEU A 415 -55.52 151.28 -83.15
C LEU A 415 -55.47 152.52 -82.25
N LYS A 416 -54.37 153.29 -82.26
CA LYS A 416 -54.27 154.54 -83.05
C LYS A 416 -55.55 155.39 -82.90
N LEU A 417 -55.52 156.61 -82.33
CA LEU A 417 -54.49 157.66 -82.52
C LEU A 417 -54.03 157.75 -83.99
N GLU A 418 -55.04 157.92 -84.84
CA GLU A 418 -54.97 158.47 -86.19
C GLU A 418 -56.10 159.51 -86.28
N ASN A 419 -55.88 160.63 -86.97
CA ASN A 419 -56.85 161.71 -87.19
C ASN A 419 -57.28 162.50 -85.93
N GLU A 420 -56.36 163.32 -85.42
CA GLU A 420 -56.74 164.56 -84.75
C GLU A 420 -57.59 165.47 -85.68
N ASN A 421 -58.44 166.31 -85.09
CA ASN A 421 -58.73 167.67 -85.58
C ASN A 421 -59.22 167.84 -87.04
N CYS A 422 -60.48 167.47 -87.36
CA CYS A 422 -61.06 167.87 -88.67
C CYS A 422 -62.56 168.24 -88.74
N GLU A 423 -63.34 168.37 -87.64
CA GLU A 423 -64.75 168.80 -87.76
C GLU A 423 -65.25 169.97 -86.88
N LEU A 424 -64.36 170.71 -86.21
CA LEU A 424 -64.73 172.00 -85.58
C LEU A 424 -64.85 173.17 -86.59
N LYS A 425 -65.10 172.88 -87.88
CA LYS A 425 -65.11 173.87 -88.98
C LYS A 425 -66.30 173.81 -89.94
N SER A 426 -67.05 172.71 -90.03
CA SER A 426 -68.11 172.57 -91.05
C SER A 426 -69.45 173.24 -90.67
N LYS A 427 -69.84 173.21 -89.39
CA LYS A 427 -71.14 173.75 -88.92
C LYS A 427 -71.11 175.17 -88.34
N MET A 428 -69.98 175.88 -88.46
CA MET A 428 -69.94 177.35 -88.35
C MET A 428 -70.33 178.03 -89.70
N LEU A 429 -70.62 177.24 -90.74
CA LEU A 429 -70.79 177.73 -92.12
C LEU A 429 -72.24 178.09 -92.50
N ILE A 430 -73.26 177.60 -91.78
CA ILE A 430 -74.69 177.74 -92.18
C ILE A 430 -75.59 178.31 -91.07
N MET A 431 -75.13 179.38 -90.40
CA MET A 431 -76.01 180.49 -89.97
C MET A 431 -75.25 181.80 -89.69
N LYS A 432 -73.99 181.93 -90.13
CA LYS A 432 -73.31 183.24 -90.14
C LYS A 432 -73.86 184.17 -91.24
N GLU A 433 -74.60 183.60 -92.19
CA GLU A 433 -75.24 184.25 -93.34
C GLU A 433 -76.51 185.07 -92.99
N SER A 434 -77.01 185.01 -91.74
CA SER A 434 -78.26 185.69 -91.34
C SER A 434 -78.06 186.91 -90.43
N MET A 435 -76.82 187.34 -90.16
CA MET A 435 -76.51 188.63 -89.51
C MET A 435 -75.99 189.71 -90.47
N GLU A 436 -75.56 189.35 -91.69
CA GLU A 436 -74.98 190.28 -92.66
C GLU A 436 -75.99 190.65 -93.75
N SER A 437 -77.05 191.40 -93.37
CA SER A 437 -77.97 191.97 -94.36
C SER A 437 -78.52 193.36 -94.01
N LEU A 438 -79.07 193.60 -92.81
CA LEU A 438 -79.88 194.81 -92.56
C LEU A 438 -79.70 195.52 -91.20
N GLU A 439 -78.63 195.27 -90.44
CA GLU A 439 -78.17 196.37 -89.56
C GLU A 439 -77.47 197.43 -90.46
N ASN A 440 -78.06 198.62 -90.53
CA ASN A 440 -77.62 199.77 -91.33
C ASN A 440 -77.94 199.76 -92.84
N LYS A 441 -79.24 199.78 -93.18
CA LYS A 441 -79.71 200.73 -94.20
C LYS A 441 -79.88 202.13 -93.60
N ALA A 442 -78.80 202.65 -93.03
CA ALA A 442 -78.74 204.02 -92.55
C ALA A 442 -78.80 205.01 -93.73
N LYS A 443 -79.40 206.19 -93.50
CA LYS A 443 -79.28 207.41 -94.34
C LYS A 443 -79.84 207.34 -95.77
N PHE A 444 -81.15 207.54 -95.93
CA PHE A 444 -81.64 208.54 -96.92
C PHE A 444 -83.05 209.06 -96.57
N GLN A 445 -83.21 210.40 -96.49
CA GLN A 445 -84.44 211.18 -96.18
C GLN A 445 -84.99 211.04 -94.74
N ALA A 446 -85.36 212.08 -93.97
CA ALA A 446 -85.32 213.56 -94.09
C ALA A 446 -86.28 214.26 -95.09
N GLN A 447 -86.87 215.40 -94.63
CA GLN A 447 -87.84 216.33 -95.32
C GLN A 447 -89.33 215.87 -95.19
N LYS A 448 -90.37 216.67 -94.80
CA LYS A 448 -90.58 218.13 -94.54
C LYS A 448 -91.88 218.43 -93.71
N LEU A 449 -91.89 219.43 -92.78
CA LEU A 449 -92.94 220.47 -92.42
C LEU A 449 -94.45 220.11 -92.18
N SER A 450 -95.40 220.91 -91.59
CA SER A 450 -95.43 222.10 -90.66
C SER A 450 -96.87 222.61 -90.30
N HIS A 451 -96.99 223.63 -89.40
CA HIS A 451 -98.09 224.63 -89.17
C HIS A 451 -99.32 224.28 -88.27
N VAL A 452 -99.93 225.13 -87.38
CA VAL A 452 -99.88 226.59 -86.96
C VAL A 452 -100.77 227.56 -87.82
N ALA A 453 -101.49 228.62 -87.34
CA ALA A 453 -101.69 229.32 -86.04
C ALA A 453 -103.15 229.13 -85.50
N GLY A 454 -103.95 230.06 -84.90
CA GLY A 454 -103.95 231.52 -84.56
C GLY A 454 -105.43 231.96 -84.23
N ASP A 455 -105.91 233.21 -84.07
CA ASP A 455 -105.44 234.56 -83.63
C ASP A 455 -106.64 235.57 -83.81
N SER A 456 -106.86 236.74 -83.15
CA SER A 456 -106.36 237.37 -81.90
C SER A 456 -107.19 238.64 -81.50
N SER A 457 -107.10 239.09 -80.23
CA SER A 457 -107.27 240.48 -79.73
C SER A 457 -108.58 241.32 -79.92
N LEU A 458 -109.72 240.89 -79.38
CA LEU A 458 -110.65 241.80 -78.66
C LEU A 458 -110.57 241.62 -77.12
N HIS A 459 -109.50 240.97 -76.67
CA HIS A 459 -109.11 240.80 -75.28
C HIS A 459 -108.91 242.15 -74.57
N LYS A 460 -109.74 242.43 -73.54
CA LYS A 460 -109.30 243.29 -72.42
C LYS A 460 -110.07 243.11 -71.10
N THR A 461 -111.29 242.61 -71.15
CA THR A 461 -112.13 242.32 -69.97
C THR A 461 -112.01 240.88 -69.48
N GLU A 462 -111.91 239.92 -70.40
CA GLU A 462 -111.88 238.47 -70.09
C GLU A 462 -110.52 237.97 -69.53
N MET A 463 -109.43 238.72 -69.73
CA MET A 463 -108.08 238.29 -69.32
C MET A 463 -107.85 238.33 -67.79
N ASN A 464 -108.74 238.99 -67.02
CA ASN A 464 -108.64 239.05 -65.57
C ASN A 464 -109.28 237.85 -64.84
N SER A 465 -110.23 237.13 -65.43
CA SER A 465 -110.83 235.94 -64.80
C SER A 465 -109.93 234.70 -64.94
N LEU A 466 -109.31 234.52 -66.11
CA LEU A 466 -108.45 233.36 -66.39
C LEU A 466 -107.15 233.31 -65.57
N ARG A 467 -106.69 234.45 -65.01
CA ARG A 467 -105.44 234.50 -64.22
C ARG A 467 -105.53 233.69 -62.93
N ILE A 468 -106.65 233.77 -62.23
CA ILE A 468 -106.86 233.13 -60.92
C ILE A 468 -106.87 231.60 -61.05
N VAL A 469 -107.47 231.08 -62.13
CA VAL A 469 -107.55 229.62 -62.38
C VAL A 469 -106.16 229.02 -62.63
N ASN A 470 -105.28 229.75 -63.32
CA ASN A 470 -103.96 229.23 -63.70
C ASN A 470 -103.02 229.08 -62.48
N GLU A 471 -103.09 230.00 -61.52
CA GLU A 471 -102.36 229.88 -60.24
C GLU A 471 -102.82 228.68 -59.39
N GLN A 472 -104.02 228.16 -59.63
CA GLN A 472 -104.56 226.99 -58.90
C GLN A 472 -104.09 225.65 -59.48
N LEU A 473 -103.74 225.58 -60.78
CA LEU A 473 -103.20 224.38 -61.42
C LEU A 473 -101.69 224.18 -61.17
N GLN A 474 -100.91 225.24 -61.01
CA GLN A 474 -99.46 225.11 -60.85
C GLN A 474 -99.07 224.40 -59.55
N ARG A 475 -99.79 224.67 -58.43
CA ARG A 475 -99.42 224.17 -57.10
C ARG A 475 -99.63 222.65 -56.90
N SER A 476 -100.54 222.03 -57.66
CA SER A 476 -100.82 220.60 -57.54
C SER A 476 -99.82 219.73 -58.32
N LEU A 477 -99.02 220.30 -59.21
CA LEU A 477 -97.98 219.58 -59.95
C LEU A 477 -96.77 219.26 -59.05
N ASP A 478 -96.35 220.22 -58.22
CA ASP A 478 -95.13 220.15 -57.42
C ASP A 478 -95.22 219.06 -56.32
N ASP A 479 -96.39 218.92 -55.69
CA ASP A 479 -96.68 217.88 -54.68
C ASP A 479 -96.48 216.44 -55.22
N TYR A 480 -96.88 216.19 -56.48
CA TYR A 480 -96.66 214.89 -57.12
C TYR A 480 -95.19 214.63 -57.44
N GLN A 481 -94.42 215.66 -57.79
CA GLN A 481 -92.99 215.52 -58.08
C GLN A 481 -92.18 215.20 -56.81
N HIS A 482 -92.49 215.85 -55.67
CA HIS A 482 -91.80 215.56 -54.42
C HIS A 482 -92.01 214.10 -53.96
N ARG A 483 -93.25 213.60 -54.07
CA ARG A 483 -93.62 212.24 -53.66
C ARG A 483 -92.92 211.14 -54.46
N LEU A 484 -92.65 211.37 -55.74
CA LEU A 484 -91.86 210.46 -56.59
C LEU A 484 -90.37 210.39 -56.22
N SER A 485 -89.82 211.43 -55.61
CA SER A 485 -88.41 211.46 -55.20
C SER A 485 -88.11 210.53 -54.01
N ILE A 486 -89.04 210.47 -53.05
CA ILE A 486 -88.87 209.66 -51.82
C ILE A 486 -88.82 208.16 -52.16
N GLN A 487 -89.73 207.67 -53.01
CA GLN A 487 -89.79 206.25 -53.37
C GLN A 487 -88.57 205.75 -54.16
N ARG A 488 -87.77 206.63 -54.79
CA ARG A 488 -86.48 206.24 -55.38
C ARG A 488 -85.43 205.94 -54.31
N GLY A 489 -85.31 206.79 -53.28
CA GLY A 489 -84.35 206.56 -52.19
C GLY A 489 -84.65 205.29 -51.38
N GLU A 490 -85.93 204.95 -51.23
CA GLU A 490 -86.35 203.68 -50.61
C GLU A 490 -85.93 202.47 -51.46
N LEU A 491 -86.05 202.55 -52.79
CA LEU A 491 -85.66 201.48 -53.73
C LEU A 491 -84.13 201.26 -53.76
N GLU A 492 -83.35 202.34 -53.90
CA GLU A 492 -81.88 202.29 -53.92
C GLU A 492 -81.30 201.66 -52.64
N SER A 493 -81.93 201.91 -51.48
CA SER A 493 -81.57 201.29 -50.20
C SER A 493 -81.83 199.76 -50.18
N ALA A 494 -82.91 199.30 -50.81
CA ALA A 494 -83.23 197.88 -50.90
C ALA A 494 -82.27 197.12 -51.82
N GLU A 495 -81.91 197.70 -52.98
CA GLU A 495 -80.94 197.10 -53.92
C GLU A 495 -79.56 196.89 -53.26
N ALA A 496 -79.12 197.83 -52.42
CA ALA A 496 -77.87 197.70 -51.65
C ALA A 496 -77.90 196.52 -50.66
N GLN A 497 -79.04 196.26 -50.01
CA GLN A 497 -79.19 195.13 -49.08
C GLN A 497 -79.19 193.77 -49.79
N ILE A 498 -79.86 193.67 -50.95
CA ILE A 498 -79.86 192.45 -51.78
C ILE A 498 -78.42 192.07 -52.14
N LYS A 499 -77.63 193.04 -52.62
CA LYS A 499 -76.24 192.83 -53.04
C LYS A 499 -75.32 192.31 -51.91
N MET A 500 -75.53 192.81 -50.68
CA MET A 500 -74.83 192.32 -49.48
C MET A 500 -75.22 190.89 -49.11
N LEU A 501 -76.48 190.48 -49.34
CA LEU A 501 -76.93 189.11 -49.11
C LEU A 501 -76.40 188.15 -50.17
N GLU A 502 -76.39 188.54 -51.44
CA GLU A 502 -75.78 187.78 -52.54
C GLU A 502 -74.29 187.49 -52.28
N GLU A 503 -73.51 188.50 -51.85
CA GLU A 503 -72.09 188.33 -51.55
C GLU A 503 -71.86 187.38 -50.35
N ASN A 504 -72.76 187.41 -49.35
CA ASN A 504 -72.71 186.49 -48.21
C ASN A 504 -73.10 185.05 -48.58
N ILE A 505 -74.07 184.87 -49.50
CA ILE A 505 -74.41 183.56 -50.06
C ILE A 505 -73.20 182.98 -50.82
N GLY A 506 -72.51 183.79 -51.63
CA GLY A 506 -71.27 183.38 -52.31
C GLY A 506 -70.16 182.94 -51.34
N LYS A 507 -69.95 183.68 -50.25
CA LYS A 507 -68.98 183.34 -49.19
C LYS A 507 -69.33 182.04 -48.45
N LEU A 508 -70.62 181.76 -48.22
CA LEU A 508 -71.08 180.51 -47.62
C LEU A 508 -70.94 179.32 -48.58
N HIS A 509 -71.28 179.51 -49.87
CA HIS A 509 -71.11 178.47 -50.89
C HIS A 509 -69.65 178.05 -51.03
N LEU A 510 -68.71 179.00 -51.06
CA LEU A 510 -67.27 178.73 -51.09
C LEU A 510 -66.80 177.86 -49.91
N LYS A 511 -67.27 178.16 -48.68
CA LYS A 511 -66.98 177.35 -47.49
C LYS A 511 -67.55 175.94 -47.61
N MET A 512 -68.80 175.80 -48.05
CA MET A 512 -69.43 174.48 -48.22
C MET A 512 -68.66 173.62 -49.23
N THR A 513 -68.25 174.19 -50.37
CA THR A 513 -67.42 173.47 -51.35
C THR A 513 -66.03 173.09 -50.82
N SER A 514 -65.45 173.88 -49.90
CA SER A 514 -64.18 173.51 -49.23
C SER A 514 -64.38 172.33 -48.28
N GLN A 515 -65.46 172.33 -47.50
CA GLN A 515 -65.77 171.26 -46.56
C GLN A 515 -66.17 169.95 -47.25
N ASP A 516 -66.87 170.00 -48.40
CA ASP A 516 -67.14 168.82 -49.22
C ASP A 516 -65.84 168.23 -49.82
N GLN A 517 -64.87 169.07 -50.21
CA GLN A 517 -63.56 168.62 -50.67
C GLN A 517 -62.76 167.96 -49.54
N GLU A 518 -62.72 168.55 -48.34
CA GLU A 518 -62.11 167.95 -47.15
C GLU A 518 -62.77 166.61 -46.79
N ALA A 519 -64.11 166.54 -46.79
CA ALA A 519 -64.86 165.32 -46.52
C ALA A 519 -64.61 164.23 -47.59
N HIS A 520 -64.43 164.61 -48.85
CA HIS A 520 -64.04 163.69 -49.92
C HIS A 520 -62.59 163.18 -49.73
N VAL A 521 -61.67 164.03 -49.29
CA VAL A 521 -60.30 163.61 -48.95
C VAL A 521 -60.31 162.64 -47.77
N MET A 522 -61.02 162.95 -46.68
CA MET A 522 -61.14 162.04 -45.53
C MET A 522 -61.74 160.68 -45.91
N LYS A 523 -62.81 160.65 -46.72
CA LYS A 523 -63.39 159.40 -47.25
C LYS A 523 -62.39 158.61 -48.10
N LYS A 524 -61.56 159.28 -48.90
CA LYS A 524 -60.49 158.62 -49.68
C LYS A 524 -59.40 158.04 -48.77
N THR A 525 -59.01 158.75 -47.71
CA THR A 525 -58.02 158.26 -46.72
C THR A 525 -58.56 157.06 -45.93
N ILE A 526 -59.82 157.11 -45.48
CA ILE A 526 -60.48 155.97 -44.82
C ILE A 526 -60.50 154.76 -45.77
N GLY A 527 -60.91 154.94 -47.03
CA GLY A 527 -60.88 153.89 -48.05
C GLY A 527 -59.49 153.43 -48.53
N VAL A 528 -58.40 154.00 -47.99
CA VAL A 528 -57.04 153.46 -48.06
C VAL A 528 -56.72 152.67 -46.79
N ILE A 529 -56.99 153.25 -45.61
CA ILE A 529 -56.78 152.59 -44.31
C ILE A 529 -57.59 151.29 -44.20
N ASP A 530 -58.81 151.24 -44.71
CA ASP A 530 -59.62 150.00 -44.73
C ASP A 530 -58.93 148.89 -45.53
N LYS A 531 -58.33 149.22 -46.69
CA LYS A 531 -57.60 148.28 -47.54
C LYS A 531 -56.26 147.86 -46.93
N GLU A 532 -55.56 148.77 -46.27
CA GLU A 532 -54.35 148.47 -45.52
C GLU A 532 -54.67 147.53 -44.34
N LYS A 533 -55.79 147.78 -43.64
CA LYS A 533 -56.30 146.88 -42.58
C LYS A 533 -56.68 145.51 -43.14
N ASP A 534 -57.38 145.44 -44.26
CA ASP A 534 -57.80 144.17 -44.87
C ASP A 534 -56.58 143.36 -45.37
N PHE A 535 -55.60 144.01 -46.00
CA PHE A 535 -54.33 143.39 -46.40
C PHE A 535 -53.48 142.92 -45.21
N LEU A 536 -53.43 143.71 -44.13
CA LEU A 536 -52.75 143.30 -42.90
C LEU A 536 -53.47 142.14 -42.19
N GLN A 537 -54.81 142.09 -42.26
CA GLN A 537 -55.61 140.98 -41.75
C GLN A 537 -55.34 139.70 -42.56
N GLU A 538 -55.41 139.77 -43.88
CA GLU A 538 -55.04 138.66 -44.80
C GLU A 538 -53.61 138.17 -44.53
N THR A 539 -52.65 139.08 -44.36
CA THR A 539 -51.26 138.75 -43.98
C THR A 539 -51.18 138.08 -42.61
N VAL A 540 -51.94 138.52 -41.61
CA VAL A 540 -51.96 137.91 -40.26
C VAL A 540 -52.61 136.52 -40.29
N ASP A 541 -53.65 136.33 -41.09
CA ASP A 541 -54.35 135.06 -41.22
C ASP A 541 -53.48 134.04 -41.98
N GLU A 542 -52.82 134.44 -43.08
CA GLU A 542 -51.77 133.63 -43.74
C GLU A 542 -50.67 133.20 -42.76
N LYS A 543 -50.17 134.12 -41.92
CA LYS A 543 -49.10 133.81 -40.96
C LYS A 543 -49.60 132.92 -39.83
N THR A 544 -50.86 133.06 -39.44
CA THR A 544 -51.51 132.19 -38.44
C THR A 544 -51.68 130.77 -38.99
N GLU A 545 -52.09 130.61 -40.25
CA GLU A 545 -52.16 129.32 -40.92
C GLU A 545 -50.75 128.69 -41.09
N GLN A 546 -49.76 129.47 -41.50
CA GLN A 546 -48.37 129.02 -41.59
C GLN A 546 -47.81 128.57 -40.22
N ILE A 547 -48.13 129.28 -39.14
CA ILE A 547 -47.76 128.89 -37.77
C ILE A 547 -48.48 127.61 -37.35
N ALA A 548 -49.79 127.48 -37.60
CA ALA A 548 -50.55 126.27 -37.27
C ALA A 548 -50.02 125.04 -38.03
N ASN A 549 -49.79 125.17 -39.34
CA ASN A 549 -49.19 124.13 -40.17
C ASN A 549 -47.78 123.73 -39.69
N LEU A 550 -46.96 124.69 -39.25
CA LEU A 550 -45.64 124.40 -38.68
C LEU A 550 -45.72 123.74 -37.29
N GLN A 551 -46.68 124.13 -36.45
CA GLN A 551 -46.94 123.51 -35.15
C GLN A 551 -47.44 122.07 -35.29
N GLU A 552 -48.37 121.80 -36.22
CA GLU A 552 -48.80 120.42 -36.52
C GLU A 552 -47.63 119.58 -37.06
N ASN A 553 -46.85 120.12 -38.00
CA ASN A 553 -45.66 119.42 -38.50
C ASN A 553 -44.66 119.11 -37.38
N LEU A 554 -44.41 120.06 -36.47
CA LEU A 554 -43.53 119.87 -35.33
C LEU A 554 -44.07 118.79 -34.38
N ALA A 555 -45.35 118.85 -33.99
CA ALA A 555 -45.99 117.84 -33.15
C ALA A 555 -45.99 116.44 -33.79
N ASN A 556 -46.18 116.35 -35.11
CA ASN A 556 -46.07 115.10 -35.86
C ASN A 556 -44.62 114.56 -35.89
N LYS A 557 -43.59 115.42 -35.96
CA LYS A 557 -42.19 115.01 -35.81
C LYS A 557 -41.86 114.60 -34.37
N GLU A 558 -42.34 115.31 -33.36
CA GLU A 558 -42.17 114.93 -31.95
C GLU A 558 -42.81 113.57 -31.65
N LYS A 559 -44.03 113.33 -32.15
CA LYS A 559 -44.71 112.03 -32.06
C LYS A 559 -43.93 110.91 -32.75
N ALA A 560 -43.37 111.16 -33.93
CA ALA A 560 -42.51 110.20 -34.62
C ALA A 560 -41.19 109.92 -33.87
N ILE A 561 -40.57 110.95 -33.27
CA ILE A 561 -39.38 110.81 -32.42
C ILE A 561 -39.70 110.03 -31.14
N ALA A 562 -40.85 110.28 -30.51
CA ALA A 562 -41.31 109.53 -29.34
C ALA A 562 -41.55 108.05 -29.68
N GLN A 563 -42.23 107.77 -30.80
CA GLN A 563 -42.44 106.40 -31.26
C GLN A 563 -41.11 105.70 -31.60
N MET A 564 -40.17 106.39 -32.24
CA MET A 564 -38.86 105.81 -32.59
C MET A 564 -37.94 105.62 -31.36
N LYS A 565 -38.13 106.39 -30.28
CA LYS A 565 -37.50 106.12 -28.97
C LYS A 565 -38.08 104.88 -28.29
N VAL A 566 -39.39 104.65 -28.42
CA VAL A 566 -40.04 103.43 -27.91
C VAL A 566 -39.51 102.20 -28.66
N THR A 567 -39.52 102.20 -30.00
CA THR A 567 -39.00 101.06 -30.77
C THR A 567 -37.50 100.85 -30.57
N PHE A 568 -36.71 101.90 -30.38
CA PHE A 568 -35.29 101.77 -29.98
C PHE A 568 -35.13 101.07 -28.63
N SER A 569 -35.94 101.43 -27.62
CA SER A 569 -35.95 100.75 -26.31
C SER A 569 -36.38 99.29 -26.40
N GLU A 570 -37.34 98.97 -27.28
CA GLU A 570 -37.76 97.59 -27.59
C GLU A 570 -36.63 96.79 -28.27
N TYR A 571 -35.88 97.41 -29.18
CA TYR A 571 -34.69 96.81 -29.79
C TYR A 571 -33.52 96.65 -28.81
N GLU A 572 -33.28 97.59 -27.89
CA GLU A 572 -32.28 97.43 -26.83
C GLU A 572 -32.66 96.33 -25.84
N SER A 573 -33.94 96.25 -25.46
CA SER A 573 -34.47 95.20 -24.58
C SER A 573 -34.32 93.81 -25.20
N SER A 574 -34.74 93.64 -26.45
CA SER A 574 -34.62 92.36 -27.17
C SER A 574 -33.15 92.01 -27.48
N LEU A 575 -32.29 92.98 -27.79
CA LEU A 575 -30.85 92.78 -27.91
C LEU A 575 -30.22 92.29 -26.60
N ASN A 576 -30.65 92.81 -25.45
CA ASN A 576 -30.13 92.38 -24.16
C ASN A 576 -30.64 90.99 -23.76
N GLN A 577 -31.89 90.63 -24.09
CA GLN A 577 -32.40 89.26 -23.96
C GLN A 577 -31.63 88.27 -24.86
N LEU A 578 -31.27 88.68 -26.09
CA LEU A 578 -30.43 87.90 -27.01
C LEU A 578 -28.99 87.71 -26.46
N LYS A 579 -28.40 88.74 -25.86
CA LYS A 579 -27.09 88.60 -25.17
C LYS A 579 -27.18 87.66 -23.97
N GLU A 580 -28.21 87.79 -23.13
CA GLU A 580 -28.37 86.93 -21.95
C GLU A 580 -28.56 85.46 -22.36
N THR A 581 -29.45 85.18 -23.32
CA THR A 581 -29.64 83.84 -23.86
C THR A 581 -28.39 83.27 -24.52
N LEU A 582 -27.61 84.08 -25.24
CA LEU A 582 -26.28 83.67 -25.75
C LEU A 582 -25.35 83.26 -24.60
N THR A 583 -25.18 84.10 -23.56
CA THR A 583 -24.32 83.73 -22.41
C THR A 583 -24.81 82.50 -21.66
N ASN A 584 -26.12 82.20 -21.67
CA ASN A 584 -26.66 80.97 -21.12
C ASN A 584 -26.32 79.75 -21.98
N ARG A 585 -26.35 79.87 -23.31
CA ARG A 585 -25.83 78.82 -24.22
C ARG A 585 -24.33 78.64 -24.09
N ASP A 586 -23.55 79.71 -23.90
CA ASP A 586 -22.11 79.58 -23.63
C ASP A 586 -21.84 78.81 -22.33
N ARG A 587 -22.59 79.09 -21.26
CA ARG A 587 -22.51 78.33 -19.99
C ARG A 587 -22.89 76.87 -20.17
N GLU A 588 -23.95 76.60 -20.91
CA GLU A 588 -24.43 75.24 -21.24
C GLU A 588 -23.40 74.45 -22.04
N ILE A 589 -22.84 75.04 -23.11
CA ILE A 589 -21.76 74.46 -23.92
C ILE A 589 -20.54 74.15 -23.05
N ASN A 590 -20.09 75.09 -22.21
CA ASN A 590 -18.98 74.87 -21.30
C ASN A 590 -19.26 73.80 -20.23
N SER A 591 -20.52 73.60 -19.83
CA SER A 591 -20.93 72.51 -18.94
C SER A 591 -20.92 71.16 -19.66
N LEU A 592 -21.45 71.10 -20.88
CA LEU A 592 -21.49 69.89 -21.71
C LEU A 592 -20.09 69.43 -22.12
N LEU A 593 -19.18 70.36 -22.46
CA LEU A 593 -17.77 70.05 -22.72
C LEU A 593 -17.09 69.41 -21.50
N ARG A 594 -17.30 69.96 -20.29
CA ARG A 594 -16.76 69.37 -19.04
C ARG A 594 -17.35 67.99 -18.73
N GLN A 595 -18.62 67.74 -19.08
CA GLN A 595 -19.24 66.42 -18.96
C GLN A 595 -18.69 65.43 -20.00
N LEU A 596 -18.38 65.89 -21.21
CA LEU A 596 -17.72 65.09 -22.24
C LEU A 596 -16.27 64.74 -21.83
N ASP A 597 -15.51 65.70 -21.29
CA ASP A 597 -14.16 65.45 -20.76
C ASP A 597 -14.17 64.45 -19.58
N ALA A 598 -15.16 64.56 -18.69
CA ALA A 598 -15.33 63.62 -17.58
C ALA A 598 -15.69 62.21 -18.06
N THR A 599 -16.67 62.07 -18.96
CA THR A 599 -17.10 60.76 -19.49
C THR A 599 -16.06 60.11 -20.40
N ASN A 600 -15.28 60.88 -21.16
CA ASN A 600 -14.10 60.36 -21.88
C ASN A 600 -13.05 59.82 -20.91
N LYS A 601 -12.78 60.52 -19.81
CA LYS A 601 -11.83 60.05 -18.79
C LYS A 601 -12.31 58.80 -18.07
N GLU A 602 -13.60 58.73 -17.73
CA GLU A 602 -14.23 57.52 -17.18
C GLU A 602 -14.13 56.34 -18.16
N LEU A 603 -14.32 56.59 -19.46
CA LEU A 603 -14.13 55.59 -20.52
C LEU A 603 -12.68 55.10 -20.62
N ASP A 604 -11.68 55.99 -20.47
CA ASP A 604 -10.26 55.62 -20.41
C ASP A 604 -9.91 54.82 -19.14
N ASP A 605 -10.47 55.20 -17.98
CA ASP A 605 -10.29 54.48 -16.72
C ASP A 605 -10.93 53.07 -16.79
N VAL A 606 -12.14 52.95 -17.35
CA VAL A 606 -12.80 51.66 -17.63
C VAL A 606 -12.04 50.85 -18.67
N GLY A 607 -11.51 51.48 -19.72
CA GLY A 607 -10.70 50.84 -20.76
C GLY A 607 -9.42 50.22 -20.18
N ARG A 608 -8.69 50.96 -19.33
CA ARG A 608 -7.51 50.46 -18.62
C ARG A 608 -7.86 49.35 -17.62
N SER A 609 -8.96 49.49 -16.88
CA SER A 609 -9.47 48.45 -15.98
C SER A 609 -9.76 47.14 -16.73
N LYS A 610 -10.49 47.22 -17.85
CA LYS A 610 -10.77 46.09 -18.75
C LYS A 610 -9.49 45.45 -19.28
N GLU A 611 -8.50 46.24 -19.69
CA GLU A 611 -7.23 45.69 -20.20
C GLU A 611 -6.46 44.91 -19.12
N ILE A 612 -6.47 45.39 -17.88
CA ILE A 612 -5.89 44.69 -16.72
C ILE A 612 -6.65 43.37 -16.49
N SER A 613 -7.98 43.40 -16.40
CA SER A 613 -8.80 42.19 -16.23
C SER A 613 -8.63 41.18 -17.38
N CYS A 614 -8.45 41.63 -18.62
CA CYS A 614 -8.16 40.74 -19.75
C CYS A 614 -6.77 40.10 -19.69
N LYS A 615 -5.76 40.79 -19.15
CA LYS A 615 -4.42 40.23 -18.92
C LYS A 615 -4.45 39.20 -17.80
N GLU A 616 -5.16 39.48 -16.71
CA GLU A 616 -5.33 38.55 -15.60
C GLU A 616 -6.15 37.31 -15.98
N ASN A 617 -7.25 37.48 -16.74
CA ASN A 617 -8.04 36.36 -17.24
C ASN A 617 -7.20 35.45 -18.17
N ARG A 618 -6.41 36.02 -19.10
CA ARG A 618 -5.46 35.22 -19.91
C ARG A 618 -4.47 34.45 -19.05
N ARG A 619 -3.85 35.10 -18.06
CA ARG A 619 -2.94 34.42 -17.13
C ARG A 619 -3.65 33.27 -16.41
N LEU A 620 -4.87 33.47 -15.92
CA LEU A 620 -5.64 32.41 -15.25
C LEU A 620 -6.00 31.27 -16.22
N GLN A 621 -6.20 31.56 -17.51
CA GLN A 621 -6.35 30.53 -18.55
C GLN A 621 -5.05 29.77 -18.81
N ASP A 622 -3.89 30.44 -18.86
CA ASP A 622 -2.57 29.82 -19.02
C ASP A 622 -2.18 28.96 -17.80
N ASP A 623 -2.45 29.47 -16.58
CA ASP A 623 -2.27 28.76 -15.31
C ASP A 623 -3.21 27.53 -15.25
N LEU A 624 -4.49 27.67 -15.62
CA LEU A 624 -5.45 26.55 -15.72
C LEU A 624 -5.04 25.50 -16.76
N ALA A 625 -4.61 25.93 -17.95
CA ALA A 625 -4.13 25.04 -19.02
C ALA A 625 -2.80 24.36 -18.68
N THR A 626 -2.06 24.87 -17.68
CA THR A 626 -0.87 24.22 -17.13
C THR A 626 -1.26 23.20 -16.08
N MET A 627 -2.09 23.57 -15.09
CA MET A 627 -2.67 22.64 -14.13
C MET A 627 -3.42 21.47 -14.79
N ALA A 628 -4.10 21.70 -15.93
CA ALA A 628 -4.78 20.65 -16.69
C ALA A 628 -3.80 19.62 -17.29
N ARG A 629 -2.64 20.08 -17.80
CA ARG A 629 -1.59 19.20 -18.34
C ARG A 629 -0.87 18.45 -17.23
N GLU A 630 -0.55 19.12 -16.12
CA GLU A 630 0.06 18.49 -14.95
C GLU A 630 -0.86 17.41 -14.36
N ASN A 631 -2.18 17.66 -14.26
CA ASN A 631 -3.14 16.64 -13.83
C ASN A 631 -3.24 15.46 -14.82
N GLN A 632 -3.12 15.68 -16.13
CA GLN A 632 -3.06 14.60 -17.12
C GLN A 632 -1.77 13.78 -16.99
N GLU A 633 -0.61 14.42 -16.79
CA GLU A 633 0.68 13.77 -16.60
C GLU A 633 0.70 12.94 -15.30
N ILE A 634 0.22 13.49 -14.18
CA ILE A 634 0.04 12.78 -12.90
C ILE A 634 -0.95 11.61 -13.03
N SER A 635 -2.00 11.74 -13.85
CA SER A 635 -2.94 10.65 -14.12
C SER A 635 -2.28 9.49 -14.89
N LEU A 636 -1.42 9.80 -15.87
CA LEU A 636 -0.65 8.80 -16.61
C LEU A 636 0.42 8.13 -15.75
N GLU A 637 1.11 8.88 -14.86
CA GLU A 637 2.02 8.31 -13.87
C GLU A 637 1.29 7.38 -12.89
N LEU A 638 0.07 7.76 -12.45
CA LEU A 638 -0.76 6.93 -11.58
C LEU A 638 -1.24 5.65 -12.29
N GLU A 639 -1.66 5.73 -13.55
CA GLU A 639 -2.01 4.55 -14.35
C GLU A 639 -0.81 3.62 -14.54
N ALA A 640 0.37 4.15 -14.84
CA ALA A 640 1.61 3.37 -14.94
C ALA A 640 1.96 2.68 -13.60
N ALA A 641 1.90 3.39 -12.48
CA ALA A 641 2.14 2.82 -11.15
C ALA A 641 1.09 1.76 -10.75
N VAL A 642 -0.15 1.90 -11.21
CA VAL A 642 -1.19 0.87 -11.05
C VAL A 642 -0.90 -0.36 -11.92
N GLN A 643 -0.43 -0.18 -13.16
CA GLN A 643 -0.03 -1.29 -14.03
C GLN A 643 1.18 -2.05 -13.45
N GLU A 644 2.24 -1.37 -13.00
CA GLU A 644 3.38 -2.01 -12.32
C GLU A 644 2.94 -2.79 -11.07
N LYS A 645 2.01 -2.23 -10.29
CA LYS A 645 1.42 -2.90 -9.11
C LYS A 645 0.67 -4.18 -9.48
N GLU A 646 -0.13 -4.20 -10.55
CA GLU A 646 -0.81 -5.41 -11.00
C GLU A 646 0.16 -6.43 -11.63
N GLU A 647 1.21 -5.99 -12.34
CA GLU A 647 2.31 -6.89 -12.76
C GLU A 647 2.99 -7.54 -11.55
N MET A 648 3.30 -6.76 -10.51
CA MET A 648 3.99 -7.25 -9.31
C MET A 648 3.09 -8.19 -8.50
N LYS A 649 1.77 -7.94 -8.42
CA LYS A 649 0.79 -8.92 -7.93
C LYS A 649 0.81 -10.22 -8.74
N SER A 650 0.81 -10.14 -10.07
CA SER A 650 0.86 -11.31 -10.94
C SER A 650 2.14 -12.13 -10.72
N ARG A 651 3.30 -11.46 -10.64
CA ARG A 651 4.60 -12.08 -10.28
C ARG A 651 4.54 -12.75 -8.90
N VAL A 652 3.97 -12.09 -7.89
CA VAL A 652 3.79 -12.68 -6.54
C VAL A 652 2.85 -13.89 -6.57
N HIS A 653 1.74 -13.84 -7.31
CA HIS A 653 0.83 -14.97 -7.45
C HIS A 653 1.53 -16.18 -8.11
N ASN A 654 2.34 -15.96 -9.15
CA ASN A 654 3.14 -17.00 -9.79
C ASN A 654 4.19 -17.60 -8.83
N TYR A 655 4.81 -16.79 -7.96
CA TYR A 655 5.69 -17.32 -6.91
C TYR A 655 4.93 -18.13 -5.86
N ILE A 656 3.71 -17.74 -5.47
CA ILE A 656 2.86 -18.50 -4.55
C ILE A 656 2.49 -19.87 -5.16
N THR A 657 2.09 -19.91 -6.42
CA THR A 657 1.74 -21.19 -7.08
C THR A 657 2.94 -22.11 -7.25
N GLU A 658 4.14 -21.57 -7.54
CA GLU A 658 5.38 -22.35 -7.53
C GLU A 658 5.74 -22.85 -6.13
N VAL A 659 5.64 -22.02 -5.09
CA VAL A 659 5.89 -22.44 -3.70
C VAL A 659 4.95 -23.57 -3.31
N SER A 660 3.64 -23.47 -3.56
CA SER A 660 2.70 -24.56 -3.24
C SER A 660 2.89 -25.81 -4.11
N ARG A 661 3.46 -25.69 -5.31
CA ARG A 661 3.92 -26.85 -6.10
C ARG A 661 5.12 -27.54 -5.44
N TRP A 662 6.07 -26.78 -4.88
CA TRP A 662 7.20 -27.33 -4.12
C TRP A 662 6.79 -27.90 -2.76
N GLU A 663 5.89 -27.25 -2.01
CA GLU A 663 5.31 -27.75 -0.76
C GLU A 663 4.62 -29.10 -0.99
N SER A 664 3.80 -29.20 -2.05
CA SER A 664 3.13 -30.46 -2.44
C SER A 664 4.13 -31.58 -2.77
N LEU A 665 5.23 -31.25 -3.46
CA LEU A 665 6.28 -32.21 -3.80
C LEU A 665 7.10 -32.63 -2.57
N MET A 666 7.37 -31.70 -1.66
CA MET A 666 8.05 -31.98 -0.38
C MET A 666 7.20 -32.88 0.50
N ALA A 667 5.90 -32.60 0.66
CA ALA A 667 4.97 -33.45 1.42
C ALA A 667 4.86 -34.86 0.81
N ALA A 668 4.88 -34.98 -0.52
CA ALA A 668 4.94 -36.28 -1.19
C ALA A 668 6.24 -37.04 -0.89
N LYS A 669 7.40 -36.36 -0.87
CA LYS A 669 8.70 -36.97 -0.53
C LYS A 669 8.88 -37.27 0.96
N GLU A 670 8.33 -36.46 1.84
CA GLU A 670 8.26 -36.73 3.27
C GLU A 670 7.39 -37.97 3.54
N LYS A 671 6.26 -38.11 2.84
CA LYS A 671 5.47 -39.34 2.87
C LYS A 671 6.21 -40.56 2.31
N GLU A 672 6.89 -40.45 1.17
CA GLU A 672 7.73 -41.55 0.64
C GLU A 672 8.82 -41.99 1.66
N ASN A 673 9.42 -41.03 2.37
CA ASN A 673 10.39 -41.30 3.42
C ASN A 673 9.75 -41.98 4.65
N GLN A 674 8.55 -41.57 5.07
CA GLN A 674 7.82 -42.22 6.16
C GLN A 674 7.39 -43.64 5.78
N ASP A 675 6.79 -43.83 4.59
CA ASP A 675 6.44 -45.13 4.02
C ASP A 675 7.67 -46.07 3.94
N LEU A 676 8.87 -45.53 3.75
CA LEU A 676 10.13 -46.27 3.74
C LEU A 676 10.66 -46.57 5.16
N LEU A 677 10.55 -45.62 6.09
CA LEU A 677 10.92 -45.80 7.49
C LEU A 677 10.05 -46.88 8.16
N ASP A 678 8.74 -46.88 7.90
CA ASP A 678 7.80 -47.88 8.40
C ASP A 678 8.14 -49.28 7.87
N ARG A 679 8.59 -49.38 6.61
CA ARG A 679 9.11 -50.64 6.02
C ARG A 679 10.41 -51.09 6.68
N PHE A 680 11.33 -50.17 6.97
CA PHE A 680 12.56 -50.50 7.71
C PHE A 680 12.26 -50.97 9.13
N GLN A 681 11.32 -50.33 9.85
CA GLN A 681 10.87 -50.79 11.16
C GLN A 681 10.21 -52.17 11.07
N MET A 682 9.31 -52.40 10.11
CA MET A 682 8.70 -53.73 9.89
C MET A 682 9.75 -54.82 9.61
N LEU A 683 10.77 -54.52 8.80
CA LEU A 683 11.86 -55.45 8.50
C LEU A 683 12.79 -55.67 9.71
N HIS A 684 13.06 -54.63 10.51
CA HIS A 684 13.85 -54.72 11.74
C HIS A 684 13.15 -55.57 12.79
N ASN A 685 11.88 -55.28 13.10
CA ASN A 685 11.07 -56.08 14.03
C ASN A 685 11.01 -57.54 13.56
N ARG A 686 10.88 -57.78 12.24
CA ARG A 686 10.90 -59.14 11.67
C ARG A 686 12.27 -59.82 11.77
N ALA A 687 13.37 -59.07 11.79
CA ALA A 687 14.71 -59.60 12.02
C ALA A 687 14.92 -59.98 13.48
N GLU A 688 14.53 -59.13 14.44
CA GLU A 688 14.51 -59.45 15.88
C GLU A 688 13.65 -60.69 16.16
N ASP A 689 12.48 -60.76 15.51
CA ASP A 689 11.55 -61.87 15.59
C ASP A 689 12.18 -63.19 15.04
N TRP A 690 13.16 -63.13 14.13
CA TRP A 690 13.97 -64.29 13.71
C TRP A 690 15.16 -64.56 14.63
N GLU A 691 15.81 -63.54 15.18
CA GLU A 691 16.91 -63.64 16.14
C GLU A 691 16.44 -64.31 17.45
N VAL A 692 15.28 -63.92 17.97
CA VAL A 692 14.62 -64.58 19.11
C VAL A 692 14.28 -66.04 18.80
N LYS A 693 13.85 -66.36 17.56
CA LYS A 693 13.61 -67.75 17.12
C LYS A 693 14.92 -68.54 17.01
N ALA A 694 16.01 -67.91 16.57
CA ALA A 694 17.34 -68.52 16.51
C ALA A 694 17.86 -68.82 17.92
N HIS A 695 17.87 -67.85 18.84
CA HIS A 695 18.26 -68.07 20.24
C HIS A 695 17.38 -69.10 20.94
N GLN A 696 16.08 -69.17 20.65
CA GLN A 696 15.22 -70.24 21.18
C GLN A 696 15.61 -71.62 20.62
N ALA A 697 16.04 -71.71 19.36
CA ALA A 697 16.55 -72.94 18.77
C ALA A 697 17.93 -73.32 19.33
N GLU A 698 18.82 -72.37 19.58
CA GLU A 698 20.12 -72.58 20.24
C GLU A 698 19.97 -73.04 21.69
N GLY A 699 19.00 -72.48 22.42
CA GLY A 699 18.63 -72.92 23.77
C GLY A 699 18.11 -74.36 23.78
N LYS A 700 17.19 -74.70 22.86
CA LYS A 700 16.71 -76.08 22.67
C LYS A 700 17.84 -77.04 22.28
N SER A 701 18.70 -76.64 21.34
CA SER A 701 19.87 -77.40 20.93
C SER A 701 20.85 -77.62 22.09
N SER A 702 21.04 -76.63 22.95
CA SER A 702 21.87 -76.73 24.14
C SER A 702 21.26 -77.65 25.21
N SER A 703 19.93 -77.65 25.39
CA SER A 703 19.24 -78.63 26.26
C SER A 703 19.47 -80.05 25.75
N VAL A 704 19.14 -80.33 24.48
CA VAL A 704 19.33 -81.64 23.86
C VAL A 704 20.80 -82.08 23.90
N ARG A 705 21.75 -81.15 23.73
CA ARG A 705 23.19 -81.44 23.87
C ARG A 705 23.58 -81.81 25.31
N LEU A 706 22.99 -81.18 26.32
CA LEU A 706 23.22 -81.53 27.74
C LEU A 706 22.57 -82.89 28.08
N GLU A 707 21.35 -83.15 27.60
CA GLU A 707 20.66 -84.43 27.72
C GLU A 707 21.48 -85.57 27.08
N LEU A 708 21.99 -85.37 25.85
CA LEU A 708 22.87 -86.31 25.16
C LEU A 708 24.21 -86.53 25.89
N LEU A 709 24.74 -85.51 26.56
CA LEU A 709 25.94 -85.65 27.40
C LEU A 709 25.65 -86.46 28.67
N SER A 710 24.51 -86.24 29.34
CA SER A 710 24.07 -87.08 30.47
C SER A 710 23.96 -88.54 30.04
N ILE A 711 23.23 -88.80 28.95
CA ILE A 711 23.03 -90.14 28.40
C ILE A 711 24.37 -90.77 27.97
N ASP A 712 25.34 -90.02 27.44
CA ASP A 712 26.68 -90.59 27.20
C ASP A 712 27.47 -90.88 28.48
N THR A 713 27.35 -90.07 29.53
CA THR A 713 27.95 -90.40 30.85
C THR A 713 27.32 -91.62 31.48
N GLU A 714 25.99 -91.74 31.47
CA GLU A 714 25.26 -92.95 31.89
C GLU A 714 25.68 -94.17 31.06
N ARG A 715 25.72 -94.04 29.74
CA ARG A 715 26.19 -95.08 28.80
C ARG A 715 27.66 -95.44 29.01
N ARG A 716 28.50 -94.52 29.50
CA ARG A 716 29.90 -94.80 29.86
C ARG A 716 29.97 -95.59 31.15
N HIS A 717 29.25 -95.19 32.20
CA HIS A 717 29.17 -95.96 33.45
C HIS A 717 28.53 -97.34 33.28
N LEU A 718 27.55 -97.50 32.38
CA LEU A 718 27.01 -98.80 32.01
C LEU A 718 28.03 -99.67 31.26
N ARG A 719 28.85 -99.10 30.36
CA ARG A 719 29.98 -99.82 29.74
C ARG A 719 31.03 -100.22 30.75
N GLU A 720 31.45 -99.30 31.62
CA GLU A 720 32.39 -99.57 32.73
C GLU A 720 31.87 -100.70 33.63
N ARG A 721 30.56 -100.73 33.94
CA ARG A 721 29.95 -101.83 34.72
C ARG A 721 29.91 -103.14 33.95
N VAL A 722 29.66 -103.13 32.63
CA VAL A 722 29.74 -104.33 31.78
C VAL A 722 31.18 -104.84 31.71
N GLU A 723 32.18 -103.99 31.47
CA GLU A 723 33.60 -104.38 31.47
C GLU A 723 34.06 -104.95 32.83
N LEU A 724 33.49 -104.48 33.95
CA LEU A 724 33.73 -105.06 35.27
C LEU A 724 33.07 -106.44 35.41
N LEU A 725 31.83 -106.60 34.97
CA LEU A 725 31.14 -107.90 34.96
C LEU A 725 31.82 -108.90 34.02
N GLU A 726 32.34 -108.47 32.88
CA GLU A 726 33.13 -109.29 31.96
C GLU A 726 34.47 -109.74 32.59
N LYS A 727 35.10 -108.88 33.40
CA LYS A 727 36.29 -109.25 34.20
C LYS A 727 35.93 -110.23 35.31
N GLU A 728 34.85 -109.99 36.07
CA GLU A 728 34.31 -110.93 37.07
C GLU A 728 34.04 -112.31 36.44
N ILE A 729 33.40 -112.34 35.25
CA ILE A 729 33.15 -113.57 34.48
C ILE A 729 34.46 -114.22 34.00
N GLN A 730 35.44 -113.45 33.50
CA GLN A 730 36.71 -114.01 33.05
C GLN A 730 37.54 -114.56 34.23
N GLU A 731 37.49 -113.94 35.41
CA GLU A 731 38.09 -114.46 36.64
C GLU A 731 37.40 -115.77 37.07
N HIS A 732 36.07 -115.84 36.99
CA HIS A 732 35.33 -117.09 37.21
C HIS A 732 35.67 -118.18 36.17
N ILE A 733 35.86 -117.83 34.89
CA ILE A 733 36.30 -118.76 33.83
C ILE A 733 37.73 -119.25 34.12
N ASN A 734 38.63 -118.37 34.56
CA ASN A 734 40.00 -118.73 34.91
C ASN A 734 40.03 -119.66 36.15
N ALA A 735 39.19 -119.38 37.15
CA ALA A 735 38.99 -120.26 38.29
C ALA A 735 38.40 -121.61 37.88
N HIS A 736 37.44 -121.64 36.95
CA HIS A 736 36.88 -122.87 36.40
C HIS A 736 37.95 -123.71 35.70
N HIS A 737 38.78 -123.12 34.83
CA HIS A 737 39.91 -123.81 34.19
C HIS A 737 40.93 -124.32 35.22
N ALA A 738 41.15 -123.60 36.32
CA ALA A 738 41.99 -124.05 37.43
C ALA A 738 41.37 -125.26 38.16
N TYR A 739 40.06 -125.24 38.42
CA TYR A 739 39.34 -126.38 38.99
C TYR A 739 39.30 -127.57 38.03
N GLU A 740 39.07 -127.40 36.73
CA GLU A 740 39.16 -128.44 35.70
C GLU A 740 40.57 -129.03 35.60
N SER A 741 41.61 -128.20 35.75
CA SER A 741 43.00 -128.65 35.80
C SER A 741 43.30 -129.45 37.07
N GLN A 742 42.76 -129.03 38.22
CA GLN A 742 42.83 -129.79 39.47
C GLN A 742 42.06 -131.12 39.36
N ILE A 743 40.85 -131.11 38.80
CA ILE A 743 40.06 -132.31 38.53
C ILE A 743 40.82 -133.24 37.59
N SER A 744 41.37 -132.75 36.47
CA SER A 744 42.18 -133.57 35.56
C SER A 744 43.42 -134.15 36.23
N SER A 745 44.06 -133.40 37.14
CA SER A 745 45.18 -133.88 37.95
C SER A 745 44.74 -134.96 38.94
N MET A 746 43.59 -134.76 39.62
CA MET A 746 42.99 -135.74 40.51
C MET A 746 42.53 -137.00 39.76
N THR A 747 41.94 -136.88 38.57
CA THR A 747 41.59 -138.03 37.71
C THR A 747 42.84 -138.80 37.30
N LYS A 748 43.97 -138.12 37.00
CA LYS A 748 45.26 -138.78 36.72
C LYS A 748 45.92 -139.39 37.96
N ALA A 749 45.66 -138.84 39.16
CA ALA A 749 46.10 -139.43 40.42
C ALA A 749 45.24 -140.64 40.79
N ILE A 750 43.92 -140.57 40.61
CA ILE A 750 42.96 -141.66 40.77
C ILE A 750 43.29 -142.78 39.78
N SER A 751 43.50 -142.50 38.49
CA SER A 751 43.83 -143.55 37.51
C SER A 751 45.15 -144.25 37.84
N ARG A 752 46.14 -143.54 38.39
CA ARG A 752 47.39 -144.15 38.91
C ARG A 752 47.15 -144.99 40.17
N LEU A 753 46.25 -144.56 41.06
CA LEU A 753 45.86 -145.35 42.23
C LEU A 753 44.98 -146.56 41.85
N GLU A 754 44.23 -146.49 40.74
CA GLU A 754 43.49 -147.62 40.15
C GLU A 754 44.43 -148.58 39.38
N GLU A 755 45.50 -148.07 38.77
CA GLU A 755 46.58 -148.89 38.20
C GLU A 755 47.41 -149.56 39.30
N GLU A 756 47.80 -148.84 40.36
CA GLU A 756 48.47 -149.41 41.54
C GLU A 756 47.55 -150.40 42.27
N LEU A 757 46.27 -150.09 42.46
CA LEU A 757 45.31 -151.02 43.05
C LEU A 757 45.18 -152.29 42.20
N ARG A 758 45.11 -152.18 40.87
CA ARG A 758 45.12 -153.37 40.00
C ARG A 758 46.44 -154.12 40.05
N HIS A 759 47.58 -153.44 40.17
CA HIS A 759 48.86 -154.10 40.35
C HIS A 759 48.90 -154.87 41.68
N GLN A 760 48.41 -154.27 42.77
CA GLN A 760 48.23 -154.93 44.06
C GLN A 760 47.19 -156.06 44.03
N GLU A 761 46.16 -155.98 43.19
CA GLU A 761 45.21 -157.08 42.97
C GLU A 761 45.81 -158.23 42.14
N ASP A 762 46.65 -157.93 41.14
CA ASP A 762 47.42 -158.92 40.38
C ASP A 762 48.51 -159.58 41.25
N GLU A 763 49.26 -158.81 42.06
CA GLU A 763 50.21 -159.34 43.05
C GLU A 763 49.50 -160.19 44.11
N LYS A 764 48.33 -159.76 44.59
CA LYS A 764 47.47 -160.57 45.47
C LYS A 764 47.00 -161.84 44.77
N ALA A 765 46.75 -161.81 43.46
CA ALA A 765 46.37 -163.00 42.68
C ALA A 765 47.54 -163.96 42.47
N THR A 766 48.77 -163.47 42.21
CA THR A 766 49.96 -164.33 42.17
C THR A 766 50.26 -164.92 43.54
N VAL A 767 50.21 -164.14 44.63
CA VAL A 767 50.35 -164.65 46.01
C VAL A 767 49.24 -165.64 46.36
N PHE A 768 48.01 -165.48 45.85
CA PHE A 768 46.93 -166.46 46.06
C PHE A 768 47.15 -167.75 45.25
N ASN A 769 47.75 -167.67 44.06
CA ASN A 769 48.17 -168.82 43.28
C ASN A 769 49.35 -169.55 43.96
N ASP A 770 50.34 -168.82 44.47
CA ASP A 770 51.46 -169.37 45.23
C ASP A 770 50.97 -170.05 46.51
N LEU A 771 50.06 -169.40 47.25
CA LEU A 771 49.43 -169.97 48.45
C LEU A 771 48.53 -171.17 48.14
N SER A 772 47.97 -171.24 46.93
CA SER A 772 47.25 -172.42 46.43
C SER A 772 48.20 -173.55 46.01
N SER A 773 49.36 -173.23 45.43
CA SER A 773 50.43 -174.19 45.15
C SER A 773 51.06 -174.75 46.43
N LEU A 774 51.20 -173.92 47.47
CA LEU A 774 51.59 -174.33 48.82
C LEU A 774 50.53 -175.22 49.46
N ARG A 775 49.23 -174.94 49.26
CA ARG A 775 48.15 -175.85 49.69
C ARG A 775 48.19 -177.19 48.96
N GLU A 776 48.42 -177.21 47.66
CA GLU A 776 48.70 -178.47 46.93
C GLU A 776 49.93 -179.19 47.46
N LEU A 777 51.02 -178.46 47.74
CA LEU A 777 52.25 -179.03 48.27
C LEU A 777 52.03 -179.63 49.67
N CYS A 778 51.27 -178.97 50.54
CA CYS A 778 50.84 -179.52 51.82
C CYS A 778 49.96 -180.76 51.64
N ILE A 779 49.00 -180.78 50.70
CA ILE A 779 48.19 -181.98 50.40
C ILE A 779 49.06 -183.13 49.88
N LYS A 780 50.08 -182.84 49.05
CA LYS A 780 51.07 -183.82 48.57
C LYS A 780 52.00 -184.30 49.69
N LEU A 781 52.34 -183.45 50.66
CA LEU A 781 53.13 -183.82 51.84
C LEU A 781 52.33 -184.63 52.86
N ASP A 782 51.08 -184.27 53.14
CA ASP A 782 50.21 -185.03 54.06
C ASP A 782 49.79 -186.38 53.48
N SER A 783 49.45 -186.46 52.19
CA SER A 783 49.22 -187.76 51.54
C SER A 783 50.51 -188.60 51.46
N GLY A 784 51.67 -187.97 51.24
CA GLY A 784 52.98 -188.65 51.36
C GLY A 784 53.29 -189.15 52.77
N LYS A 785 52.93 -188.37 53.80
CA LYS A 785 53.05 -188.72 55.23
C LYS A 785 52.15 -189.90 55.59
N ASP A 786 50.91 -189.91 55.11
CA ASP A 786 49.95 -191.00 55.38
C ASP A 786 50.36 -192.29 54.66
N ILE A 787 50.86 -192.21 53.42
CA ILE A 787 51.46 -193.35 52.69
C ILE A 787 52.70 -193.89 53.44
N MET A 788 53.61 -193.01 53.87
CA MET A 788 54.77 -193.40 54.69
C MET A 788 54.36 -194.04 56.02
N THR A 789 53.31 -193.54 56.66
CA THR A 789 52.79 -194.09 57.93
C THR A 789 52.19 -195.49 57.73
N GLN A 790 51.49 -195.73 56.61
CA GLN A 790 51.01 -197.07 56.26
C GLN A 790 52.17 -198.03 55.91
N GLN A 791 53.19 -197.57 55.18
CA GLN A 791 54.38 -198.37 54.87
C GLN A 791 55.20 -198.70 56.13
N LEU A 792 55.33 -197.77 57.07
CA LEU A 792 55.99 -197.97 58.36
C LEU A 792 55.27 -199.03 59.20
N ASN A 793 53.94 -198.98 59.27
CA ASN A 793 53.14 -199.98 59.99
C ASN A 793 53.24 -201.37 59.35
N ALA A 794 53.26 -201.46 58.02
CA ALA A 794 53.52 -202.73 57.33
C ALA A 794 54.94 -203.27 57.64
N LYS A 795 55.96 -202.40 57.64
CA LYS A 795 57.33 -202.77 57.98
C LYS A 795 57.53 -203.15 59.45
N ASN A 796 56.77 -202.58 60.39
CA ASN A 796 56.76 -203.03 61.79
C ASN A 796 56.23 -204.46 61.92
N LEU A 797 55.13 -204.81 61.21
CA LEU A 797 54.59 -206.17 61.20
C LEU A 797 55.52 -207.21 60.56
N GLU A 798 56.30 -206.81 59.55
CA GLU A 798 57.39 -207.63 59.02
C GLU A 798 58.57 -207.73 60.00
N TYR A 799 58.93 -206.63 60.67
CA TYR A 799 60.01 -206.59 61.67
C TYR A 799 59.72 -207.50 62.87
N GLU A 800 58.51 -207.50 63.42
CA GLU A 800 58.13 -208.42 64.52
C GLU A 800 58.22 -209.90 64.10
N ARG A 801 57.85 -210.24 62.86
CA ARG A 801 58.07 -211.60 62.32
C ARG A 801 59.55 -211.96 62.23
N VAL A 802 60.37 -211.07 61.65
CA VAL A 802 61.81 -211.30 61.50
C VAL A 802 62.52 -211.40 62.85
N VAL A 803 62.09 -210.65 63.87
CA VAL A 803 62.59 -210.79 65.24
C VAL A 803 62.28 -212.18 65.80
N MET A 804 61.05 -212.69 65.63
CA MET A 804 60.66 -214.01 66.12
C MET A 804 61.38 -215.16 65.36
N GLU A 805 61.66 -214.99 64.06
CA GLU A 805 62.53 -215.91 63.30
C GLU A 805 63.99 -215.84 63.77
N LEU A 806 64.51 -214.64 64.09
CA LEU A 806 65.86 -214.44 64.60
C LEU A 806 66.08 -215.12 65.98
N GLU A 807 65.06 -215.13 66.84
CA GLU A 807 65.13 -215.83 68.14
C GLU A 807 65.14 -217.35 67.99
N ASN A 808 64.36 -217.91 67.06
CA ASN A 808 64.43 -219.32 66.71
C ASN A 808 65.83 -219.69 66.17
N VAL A 809 66.36 -218.93 65.21
CA VAL A 809 67.70 -219.16 64.63
C VAL A 809 68.82 -218.97 65.67
N LYS A 810 68.66 -218.09 66.67
CA LYS A 810 69.58 -218.02 67.82
C LYS A 810 69.58 -219.31 68.64
N SER A 811 68.42 -219.86 68.97
CA SER A 811 68.33 -221.10 69.76
C SER A 811 69.00 -222.29 69.05
N GLU A 812 68.85 -222.37 67.72
CA GLU A 812 69.51 -223.38 66.88
C GLU A 812 71.03 -223.13 66.77
N SER A 813 71.46 -221.87 66.66
CA SER A 813 72.87 -221.47 66.68
C SER A 813 73.57 -221.84 67.98
N ASP A 814 72.92 -221.65 69.14
CA ASP A 814 73.52 -221.97 70.44
C ASP A 814 73.57 -223.48 70.69
N LEU A 815 72.59 -224.26 70.18
CA LEU A 815 72.68 -225.72 70.16
C LEU A 815 73.90 -226.19 69.35
N LEU A 816 74.09 -225.67 68.13
CA LEU A 816 75.23 -225.99 67.27
C LEU A 816 76.59 -225.60 67.89
N LYS A 817 76.66 -224.51 68.67
CA LYS A 817 77.88 -224.15 69.42
C LYS A 817 78.28 -225.22 70.45
N THR A 818 77.31 -225.88 71.09
CA THR A 818 77.63 -226.96 72.03
C THR A 818 78.27 -228.15 71.32
N GLN A 819 77.73 -228.59 70.17
CA GLN A 819 78.33 -229.66 69.34
C GLN A 819 79.72 -229.27 68.81
N LEU A 820 79.90 -228.03 68.34
CA LEU A 820 81.19 -227.53 67.87
C LEU A 820 82.24 -227.52 69.01
N SER A 821 81.82 -227.34 70.27
CA SER A 821 82.72 -227.37 71.42
C SER A 821 83.23 -228.78 71.75
N SER A 822 82.40 -229.82 71.56
CA SER A 822 82.83 -231.22 71.67
C SER A 822 83.76 -231.64 70.52
N GLU A 823 83.47 -231.23 69.27
CA GLU A 823 84.35 -231.53 68.13
C GLU A 823 85.72 -230.83 68.25
N ARG A 824 85.78 -229.66 68.87
CA ARG A 824 87.07 -229.01 69.19
C ARG A 824 87.90 -229.79 70.22
N HIS A 825 87.31 -230.66 71.03
CA HIS A 825 88.05 -231.54 71.94
C HIS A 825 88.52 -232.84 71.27
N THR A 826 87.72 -233.43 70.38
CA THR A 826 88.14 -234.60 69.58
C THR A 826 89.29 -234.25 68.64
N ILE A 827 89.20 -233.11 67.93
CA ILE A 827 90.28 -232.57 67.09
C ILE A 827 91.58 -232.40 67.88
N LYS A 828 91.53 -231.82 69.08
CA LYS A 828 92.73 -231.55 69.89
C LYS A 828 93.48 -232.81 70.33
N ASN A 829 92.77 -233.94 70.49
CA ASN A 829 93.41 -235.24 70.73
C ASN A 829 94.11 -235.78 69.46
N LEU A 830 93.55 -235.52 68.28
CA LEU A 830 94.16 -235.90 66.99
C LEU A 830 95.38 -235.02 66.65
N GLU A 831 95.36 -233.73 66.99
CA GLU A 831 96.50 -232.82 66.82
C GLU A 831 97.75 -233.28 67.60
N SER A 832 97.57 -233.80 68.82
CA SER A 832 98.65 -234.39 69.63
C SER A 832 99.24 -235.66 69.02
N LEU A 833 98.38 -236.51 68.43
CA LEU A 833 98.80 -237.69 67.65
C LEU A 833 99.52 -237.32 66.35
N LEU A 834 99.21 -236.18 65.74
CA LEU A 834 99.93 -235.65 64.58
C LEU A 834 101.30 -235.04 64.96
N ALA A 835 101.39 -234.33 66.09
CA ALA A 835 102.66 -233.79 66.60
C ALA A 835 103.66 -234.93 66.89
N THR A 836 103.23 -235.96 67.63
CA THR A 836 104.03 -237.15 67.94
C THR A 836 104.35 -238.05 66.73
N ASN A 837 103.80 -237.75 65.55
CA ASN A 837 104.16 -238.38 64.29
C ASN A 837 105.16 -237.52 63.48
N ARG A 838 104.98 -236.19 63.45
CA ARG A 838 105.93 -235.25 62.82
C ARG A 838 107.32 -235.29 63.46
N ASP A 839 107.40 -235.42 64.78
CA ASP A 839 108.70 -235.60 65.44
C ASP A 839 109.40 -236.90 64.98
N LYS A 840 108.64 -237.96 64.65
CA LYS A 840 109.21 -239.21 64.10
C LYS A 840 109.67 -239.04 62.65
N GLU A 841 108.96 -238.27 61.83
CA GLU A 841 109.46 -237.88 60.50
C GLU A 841 110.75 -237.06 60.62
N PHE A 842 110.86 -236.16 61.60
CA PHE A 842 112.06 -235.37 61.84
C PHE A 842 113.25 -236.23 62.29
N HIS A 843 113.03 -237.21 63.18
CA HIS A 843 114.04 -238.20 63.55
C HIS A 843 114.43 -239.11 62.36
N SER A 844 113.48 -239.44 61.47
CA SER A 844 113.73 -240.19 60.24
C SER A 844 114.60 -239.42 59.25
N HIS A 845 114.32 -238.12 59.04
CA HIS A 845 115.15 -237.26 58.19
C HIS A 845 116.55 -237.05 58.76
N LEU A 846 116.67 -236.83 60.08
CA LEU A 846 117.97 -236.65 60.72
C LEU A 846 118.80 -237.95 60.63
N THR A 847 118.21 -239.11 60.92
CA THR A 847 118.92 -240.39 60.77
C THR A 847 119.23 -240.73 59.31
N SER A 848 118.41 -240.30 58.33
CA SER A 848 118.77 -240.40 56.91
C SER A 848 120.01 -239.57 56.58
N GLN A 849 120.08 -238.33 57.06
CA GLN A 849 121.25 -237.47 56.83
C GLN A 849 122.50 -237.98 57.58
N GLU A 850 122.33 -238.53 58.78
CA GLU A 850 123.41 -239.21 59.50
C GLU A 850 123.88 -240.45 58.73
N LYS A 851 122.99 -241.25 58.14
CA LYS A 851 123.35 -242.37 57.25
C LYS A 851 124.09 -241.91 56.01
N ASP A 852 123.75 -240.75 55.43
CA ASP A 852 124.53 -240.15 54.34
C ASP A 852 125.92 -239.70 54.81
N THR A 853 126.06 -239.15 56.02
CA THR A 853 127.40 -238.84 56.59
C THR A 853 128.19 -240.09 56.97
N GLU A 854 127.53 -241.17 57.40
CA GLU A 854 128.13 -242.48 57.64
C GLU A 854 128.61 -243.10 56.32
N ILE A 855 127.84 -242.97 55.23
CA ILE A 855 128.26 -243.35 53.88
C ILE A 855 129.46 -242.50 53.42
N GLN A 856 129.50 -241.20 53.73
CA GLN A 856 130.62 -240.33 53.38
C GLN A 856 131.89 -240.67 54.18
N LEU A 857 131.77 -240.90 55.49
CA LEU A 857 132.88 -241.33 56.36
C LEU A 857 133.32 -242.76 56.08
N LEU A 858 132.43 -243.66 55.63
CA LEU A 858 132.82 -245.00 55.18
C LEU A 858 133.63 -244.96 53.87
N LYS A 859 133.44 -243.95 53.00
CA LYS A 859 134.33 -243.69 51.86
C LYS A 859 135.71 -243.19 52.31
N GLU A 860 135.80 -242.35 53.33
CA GLU A 860 137.10 -241.95 53.91
C GLU A 860 137.79 -243.10 54.66
N LYS A 861 137.01 -243.95 55.34
CA LYS A 861 137.49 -245.19 55.95
C LYS A 861 138.08 -246.14 54.89
N LEU A 862 137.49 -246.17 53.69
CA LEU A 862 137.98 -246.95 52.56
C LEU A 862 139.35 -246.42 52.07
N THR A 863 139.49 -245.14 51.76
CA THR A 863 140.76 -244.58 51.26
C THR A 863 141.87 -244.61 52.31
N LEU A 864 141.57 -244.38 53.59
CA LEU A 864 142.56 -244.59 54.65
C LEU A 864 142.90 -246.09 54.83
N SER A 865 141.97 -247.01 54.56
CA SER A 865 142.27 -248.45 54.52
C SER A 865 143.11 -248.89 53.31
N GLU A 866 143.11 -248.14 52.21
CA GLU A 866 144.09 -248.36 51.12
C GLU A 866 145.49 -247.91 51.55
N SER A 867 145.60 -246.85 52.38
CA SER A 867 146.88 -246.45 53.01
C SER A 867 147.41 -247.45 54.04
N LYS A 868 146.54 -248.29 54.63
CA LYS A 868 146.92 -249.43 55.50
C LYS A 868 147.86 -250.38 54.78
N LEU A 869 147.64 -250.60 53.48
CA LEU A 869 148.35 -251.63 52.71
C LEU A 869 149.75 -251.18 52.32
N THR A 870 149.90 -249.95 51.82
CA THR A 870 151.18 -249.47 51.28
C THR A 870 152.23 -249.18 52.35
N SER A 871 151.84 -248.82 53.58
CA SER A 871 152.78 -248.69 54.71
C SER A 871 152.89 -249.93 55.62
N GLN A 872 152.01 -250.93 55.47
CA GLN A 872 152.34 -252.29 55.92
C GLN A 872 153.32 -252.96 54.94
N SER A 873 153.20 -252.67 53.64
CA SER A 873 154.26 -252.97 52.68
C SER A 873 155.52 -252.21 53.05
N ARG A 874 155.48 -250.88 53.28
CA ARG A 874 156.64 -250.01 53.58
C ARG A 874 157.03 -249.89 55.06
N GLU A 875 158.03 -250.61 55.55
CA GLU A 875 158.62 -251.85 55.02
C GLU A 875 159.31 -252.56 56.20
N ASN A 876 159.03 -253.82 56.55
CA ASN A 876 159.02 -255.06 55.75
C ASN A 876 160.34 -255.28 54.98
N THR A 877 160.78 -254.36 54.12
CA THR A 877 162.21 -254.21 53.79
C THR A 877 163.04 -253.48 54.86
N MET A 878 162.53 -253.30 56.08
CA MET A 878 163.29 -253.06 57.31
C MET A 878 162.51 -253.66 58.50
N LEU A 879 161.72 -254.73 58.30
CA LEU A 879 162.14 -256.15 58.38
C LEU A 879 163.09 -256.77 57.32
N ARG A 880 163.81 -256.03 56.44
CA ARG A 880 164.97 -256.53 55.62
C ARG A 880 166.35 -255.95 55.94
N ALA A 881 166.40 -254.86 56.69
CA ALA A 881 167.26 -254.71 57.87
C ALA A 881 166.38 -254.53 59.12
N LYS A 882 165.60 -255.52 59.63
CA LYS A 882 165.89 -256.97 59.89
C LYS A 882 166.86 -257.05 61.10
N VAL A 883 167.05 -258.16 61.82
CA VAL A 883 167.21 -259.56 61.39
C VAL A 883 168.36 -259.76 60.35
N ALA A 884 168.76 -258.68 59.67
CA ALA A 884 169.88 -258.38 58.80
C ALA A 884 170.10 -256.85 58.88
N GLN A 885 170.06 -256.29 60.09
CA GLN A 885 171.01 -256.77 61.10
C GLN A 885 170.47 -257.26 62.51
N LEU A 886 169.86 -258.47 62.59
CA LEU A 886 170.16 -259.48 63.66
C LEU A 886 171.53 -259.95 63.27
N GLN A 887 171.61 -260.44 62.01
CA GLN A 887 172.81 -260.47 61.23
C GLN A 887 173.53 -259.10 61.37
N THR A 888 174.73 -258.89 60.97
CA THR A 888 175.69 -259.91 61.09
C THR A 888 175.95 -260.16 62.62
N ASP A 889 175.01 -260.83 63.33
CA ASP A 889 175.06 -261.41 64.69
C ASP A 889 176.10 -262.50 64.83
N HIS A 890 176.07 -263.59 64.06
CA HIS A 890 175.52 -263.79 62.72
C HIS A 890 176.39 -263.01 61.68
N ASP A 891 177.60 -262.58 62.10
CA ASP A 891 178.78 -261.81 61.60
C ASP A 891 179.94 -262.16 62.53
N ALA A 892 180.15 -263.44 62.79
CA ALA A 892 179.31 -264.65 62.64
C ALA A 892 178.33 -265.26 61.39
N MET A 893 177.72 -264.79 60.10
CA MET A 893 176.54 -265.20 58.93
C MET A 893 175.50 -264.49 57.64
N LYS A 894 174.03 -264.60 57.24
CA LYS A 894 173.03 -264.57 55.80
C LYS A 894 171.51 -263.83 55.10
N ARG A 895 170.24 -264.37 54.49
CA ARG A 895 169.18 -264.28 53.10
C ARG A 895 167.59 -263.55 52.58
N GLN A 896 166.59 -263.88 51.48
CA GLN A 896 165.42 -263.18 50.39
C GLN A 896 163.65 -263.33 49.96
N ILE A 897 162.79 -263.18 48.70
CA ILE A 897 161.09 -263.16 48.20
C ILE A 897 160.18 -262.84 46.65
N SER A 898 158.71 -262.63 46.25
CA SER A 898 157.65 -262.73 44.83
C SER A 898 156.06 -262.03 44.24
N THR A 899 155.03 -262.48 43.20
CA THR A 899 153.78 -262.09 42.00
C THR A 899 152.04 -261.64 41.69
N GLU A 900 151.10 -261.75 40.49
CA GLU A 900 149.60 -261.10 39.83
C GLU A 900 148.24 -261.62 38.69
N ARG A 901 147.11 -260.94 37.89
CA ARG A 901 145.66 -261.36 36.95
C ARG A 901 144.45 -260.56 35.79
N TYR A 902 143.01 -260.82 35.32
CA TYR A 902 141.91 -260.57 33.94
C TYR A 902 140.17 -260.09 33.54
N GLU A 903 139.17 -260.31 32.38
CA GLU A 903 137.80 -259.58 31.53
C GLU A 903 136.19 -260.07 30.71
N ARG A 904 135.08 -259.36 29.91
CA ARG A 904 133.68 -259.71 28.86
C ARG A 904 132.21 -258.84 28.13
N GLU A 905 130.92 -259.24 27.36
CA GLU A 905 129.73 -258.55 26.26
C GLU A 905 128.04 -258.93 25.54
N ARG A 906 126.95 -258.16 24.78
CA ARG A 906 125.64 -258.29 23.56
C ARG A 906 123.84 -257.97 23.24
N ALA A 907 122.91 -257.89 22.00
CA ALA A 907 121.22 -257.48 21.55
C ALA A 907 120.06 -257.69 20.10
N ILE A 908 118.60 -257.27 19.73
CA ILE A 908 117.32 -257.53 18.49
C ILE A 908 115.69 -256.78 17.94
N GLN A 909 114.63 -256.99 16.82
CA GLN A 909 113.08 -256.34 16.21
C GLN A 909 111.77 -256.77 14.94
N GLU A 910 110.37 -256.25 14.49
CA GLU A 910 109.08 -256.51 13.26
C GLU A 910 107.46 -255.72 12.75
N MET A 911 106.38 -255.92 11.66
CA MET A 911 104.83 -255.25 11.09
C MET A 911 103.51 -255.61 9.81
N ARG A 912 102.09 -255.09 9.46
CA ARG A 912 100.90 -255.20 8.20
C ARG A 912 99.21 -254.79 8.01
N ARG A 913 98.19 -254.87 6.97
CA ARG A 913 97.85 -254.57 5.45
C ARG A 913 96.42 -254.42 4.62
N HIS A 914 95.21 -254.99 4.86
CA HIS A 914 94.10 -255.14 3.81
C HIS A 914 92.73 -254.44 4.01
N GLY A 915 92.54 -253.89 5.21
CA GLY A 915 91.33 -254.09 6.04
C GLY A 915 91.40 -255.41 6.87
N LEU A 916 92.15 -255.52 8.04
CA LEU A 916 92.19 -256.55 9.23
C LEU A 916 93.45 -256.52 10.28
N PRO A 917 93.48 -257.17 11.53
CA PRO A 917 94.48 -257.02 12.71
C PRO A 917 95.14 -258.28 13.50
N ALA A 918 95.88 -258.16 14.68
CA ALA A 918 96.66 -259.25 15.47
C ALA A 918 97.10 -259.07 17.04
N PRO A 919 97.72 -260.05 17.83
CA PRO A 919 97.93 -260.10 19.36
C PRO A 919 99.30 -260.59 20.11
N PRO A 920 99.48 -260.68 21.51
CA PRO A 920 100.77 -260.84 22.35
C PRO A 920 100.91 -261.80 23.65
N LEU A 921 102.08 -261.91 24.42
CA LEU A 921 102.42 -262.80 25.66
C LEU A 921 103.63 -262.39 26.68
N SER A 922 103.91 -263.05 27.89
CA SER A 922 105.01 -262.75 28.94
C SER A 922 105.45 -263.79 30.12
N SER A 923 106.52 -263.58 30.99
CA SER A 923 107.04 -264.40 32.22
C SER A 923 108.38 -263.87 32.97
N THR A 924 109.11 -264.33 34.07
CA THR A 924 109.01 -265.09 35.43
C THR A 924 110.41 -265.31 36.24
N LEU A 925 110.54 -265.62 37.61
CA LEU A 925 111.69 -266.19 38.52
C LEU A 925 112.34 -265.34 39.74
N LYS A 926 113.21 -265.68 40.80
CA LYS A 926 113.66 -266.83 41.76
C LYS A 926 114.94 -266.55 42.75
N SER A 927 115.07 -266.90 44.12
CA SER A 927 116.39 -267.05 45.00
C SER A 927 116.37 -267.40 46.59
N PRO A 928 117.48 -267.86 47.35
CA PRO A 928 117.59 -268.25 48.86
C PRO A 928 118.94 -268.05 49.78
N LEU A 929 119.04 -268.32 51.15
CA LEU A 929 120.30 -268.36 52.09
C LEU A 929 120.22 -268.92 53.63
N HIS A 930 121.28 -268.89 54.56
CA HIS A 930 121.39 -269.55 55.98
C HIS A 930 122.39 -269.01 57.16
N SER A 931 122.56 -269.61 58.41
CA SER A 931 123.35 -269.15 59.67
C SER A 931 123.84 -270.16 60.86
N PRO A 932 124.61 -269.78 61.98
CA PRO A 932 125.24 -270.57 63.17
C PRO A 932 124.83 -270.20 64.71
N GLU A 933 125.44 -270.41 65.96
CA GLU A 933 126.73 -270.87 66.68
C GLU A 933 126.70 -271.24 68.29
N HIS A 934 127.78 -271.21 69.19
CA HIS A 934 127.93 -271.67 70.67
C HIS A 934 127.62 -270.56 71.74
N ILE A 935 126.90 -270.74 72.86
CA ILE A 935 126.99 -271.72 73.96
C ILE A 935 128.39 -271.71 74.64
N ASN A 936 128.63 -271.59 75.95
CA ASN A 936 127.78 -271.51 77.15
C ASN A 936 126.48 -270.72 76.98
#